data_AF-R7SHA1-F1
#
_entry.id   AF-R7SHA1-F1
#
_cell.length_a   1.000
_cell.length_b   1.000
_cell.length_c   1.000
_cell.angle_alpha   90.00
_cell.angle_beta   90.00
_cell.angle_gamma   90.00
#
_symmetry.space_group_name_H-M   'P 1'
#
loop_
_entity.id
_entity.type
_entity.pdbx_description
1 polymer ?
#
loop_
_entity_poly.entity_id
_entity_poly.type
_entity_poly.pdbx_seq_one_letter_code
_entity_poly.pdbx_strand_id
1 'polypeptide(L)'
;MDSIPIDDPTELIHASRSGIDNALAQPEPHLSRYLIENFAKLTDPQGNIVLNWSFLRCVQNRMSVKRLMLGEESSGWDSFAQTCVKAGIVECLLSIARTKLILPEDWESYWGEESYYDLTPPLMATDVIEELASWANETQLQSLSTELSKHVVIDVFLLNMKHKLIVRRLTAARMMDTLSRKLRMGLLDKAPLSIIINVLNALFRPLLQDPKADSTQLIDSNTKWQSYLDDDLKDPVEDGELGSWDNNDVSRKWMASRLFWRIRHHVMRAIDCLINAPPFPSARLWIDILRRNPSILSLLIDCAILERPSYFPESEIGLSASHSLSRLFCWPSYIIPGIPISTADTRMFSQDLKGVVQLLQLLTSQGDWAERILDIWACYEDEDESSLEIKFRRLEELLPERSEEIRRSAFPKILRDCTSTGGCRTAVLRLISTLTHAADQCGMKNVELESFLHVAYNATKWPKRVYDGEDISITVTEDTIGPIALMRILAVLAHRNTLDNLQLLQKAPSGLSPSTSFEQIQQITHPEVVRRAIGISLGRVQERCNDGKSYLAVNDMIQDLAACLSYTLAAELAAAIVAFDANTGGAYAKETQGARKLLVIALGNAAEAWLRMRRWQDAYFCALGAVNAAECIPDSEGLNAAIVAKNKRRVETAKTWLESNS
;
A
#
# COMPACT_ATOMS: atom_id res chain seq x y z
N MET A 1 -53.25 -18.36 -12.58
CA MET A 1 -52.40 -19.49 -12.16
C MET A 1 -52.62 -19.61 -10.67
N ASP A 2 -53.40 -20.60 -10.27
CA ASP A 2 -53.72 -20.86 -8.87
C ASP A 2 -52.44 -21.30 -8.16
N SER A 3 -52.10 -20.63 -7.07
CA SER A 3 -50.92 -20.90 -6.24
C SER A 3 -51.09 -22.24 -5.54
N ILE A 4 -50.40 -23.28 -6.02
CA ILE A 4 -50.20 -24.52 -5.28
C ILE A 4 -49.40 -24.14 -4.02
N PRO A 5 -49.89 -24.43 -2.81
CA PRO A 5 -49.09 -24.25 -1.60
C PRO A 5 -47.90 -25.21 -1.70
N ILE A 6 -46.70 -24.63 -1.79
CA ILE A 6 -45.45 -25.38 -1.76
C ILE A 6 -45.15 -25.57 -0.28
N ASP A 7 -45.27 -26.81 0.21
CA ASP A 7 -45.16 -27.12 1.64
C ASP A 7 -43.71 -27.10 2.16
N ASP A 8 -42.69 -26.96 1.30
CA ASP A 8 -41.27 -26.83 1.72
C ASP A 8 -40.46 -25.90 0.79
N PRO A 9 -40.06 -24.70 1.25
CA PRO A 9 -39.16 -23.78 0.53
C PRO A 9 -37.81 -24.41 0.15
N THR A 10 -37.33 -25.36 0.93
CA THR A 10 -36.04 -26.04 0.74
C THR A 10 -36.07 -26.89 -0.52
N GLU A 11 -37.15 -27.65 -0.75
CA GLU A 11 -37.33 -28.44 -1.97
C GLU A 11 -37.37 -27.55 -3.22
N LEU A 12 -38.06 -26.40 -3.14
CA LEU A 12 -38.12 -25.44 -4.25
C LEU A 12 -36.73 -24.89 -4.59
N ILE A 13 -35.92 -24.57 -3.58
CA ILE A 13 -34.55 -24.07 -3.77
C ILE A 13 -33.67 -25.16 -4.38
N HIS A 14 -33.73 -26.39 -3.86
CA HIS A 14 -32.95 -27.50 -4.42
C HIS A 14 -33.35 -27.82 -5.87
N ALA A 15 -34.65 -27.86 -6.17
CA ALA A 15 -35.16 -28.06 -7.52
C ALA A 15 -34.72 -26.92 -8.46
N SER A 16 -34.83 -25.67 -8.00
CA SER A 16 -34.40 -24.49 -8.77
C SER A 16 -32.90 -24.52 -9.06
N ARG A 17 -32.06 -24.78 -8.05
CA ARG A 17 -30.60 -24.84 -8.20
C ARG A 17 -30.17 -25.97 -9.13
N SER A 18 -30.76 -27.16 -8.98
CA SER A 18 -30.47 -28.28 -9.90
C SER A 18 -30.83 -27.95 -11.35
N GLY A 19 -31.99 -27.32 -11.57
CA GLY A 19 -32.41 -26.85 -12.89
C GLY A 19 -31.44 -25.81 -13.48
N ILE A 20 -31.00 -24.85 -12.66
CA ILE A 20 -30.06 -23.81 -13.08
C ILE A 20 -28.69 -24.40 -13.37
N ASP A 21 -28.14 -25.27 -12.52
CA ASP A 21 -26.83 -25.89 -12.73
C ASP A 21 -26.80 -26.71 -14.03
N ASN A 22 -27.87 -27.47 -14.29
CA ASN A 22 -28.05 -28.21 -15.55
C ASN A 22 -28.10 -27.29 -16.76
N ALA A 23 -28.72 -26.11 -16.63
CA ALA A 23 -28.79 -25.10 -17.69
C ALA A 23 -27.44 -24.40 -17.91
N LEU A 24 -26.72 -24.05 -16.84
CA LEU A 24 -25.38 -23.47 -16.92
C LEU A 24 -24.39 -24.47 -17.53
N ALA A 25 -24.60 -25.78 -17.38
CA ALA A 25 -23.77 -26.84 -17.97
C ALA A 25 -24.00 -27.07 -19.48
N GLN A 26 -25.01 -26.44 -20.09
CA GLN A 26 -25.27 -26.60 -21.51
C GLN A 26 -24.13 -26.03 -22.38
N PRO A 27 -23.87 -26.60 -23.56
CA PRO A 27 -22.88 -26.06 -24.50
C PRO A 27 -23.41 -24.80 -25.22
N GLU A 28 -22.50 -24.08 -25.87
CA GLU A 28 -22.89 -23.01 -26.79
C GLU A 28 -23.68 -23.58 -27.99
N PRO A 29 -24.67 -22.84 -28.54
CA PRO A 29 -25.10 -21.47 -28.18
C PRO A 29 -26.19 -21.41 -27.09
N HIS A 30 -26.58 -22.55 -26.51
CA HIS A 30 -27.70 -22.65 -25.57
C HIS A 30 -27.40 -21.90 -24.26
N LEU A 31 -26.15 -22.00 -23.77
CA LEU A 31 -25.69 -21.27 -22.60
C LEU A 31 -25.85 -19.75 -22.78
N SER A 32 -25.31 -19.19 -23.87
CA SER A 32 -25.42 -17.75 -24.15
C SER A 32 -26.87 -17.28 -24.15
N ARG A 33 -27.77 -18.01 -24.83
CA ARG A 33 -29.20 -17.65 -24.89
C ARG A 33 -29.85 -17.70 -23.50
N TYR A 34 -29.58 -18.77 -22.75
CA TYR A 34 -30.09 -18.94 -21.39
C TYR A 34 -29.63 -17.81 -20.46
N LEU A 35 -28.35 -17.42 -20.52
CA LEU A 35 -27.81 -16.33 -19.70
C LEU A 35 -28.42 -14.98 -20.06
N ILE A 36 -28.54 -14.64 -21.35
CA ILE A 36 -29.16 -13.38 -21.80
C ILE A 36 -30.61 -13.28 -21.30
N GLU A 37 -31.40 -14.34 -21.46
CA GLU A 37 -32.79 -14.36 -21.03
C GLU A 37 -32.94 -14.24 -19.51
N ASN A 38 -32.07 -14.89 -18.72
CA ASN A 38 -32.19 -14.86 -17.26
C ASN A 38 -31.59 -13.60 -16.64
N PHE A 39 -30.50 -13.05 -17.18
CA PHE A 39 -29.96 -11.77 -16.68
C PHE A 39 -30.99 -10.62 -16.81
N ALA A 40 -31.76 -10.60 -17.90
CA ALA A 40 -32.87 -9.64 -18.02
C ALA A 40 -33.91 -9.81 -16.91
N LYS A 41 -34.29 -11.06 -16.58
CA LYS A 41 -35.25 -11.39 -15.51
C LYS A 41 -34.73 -11.05 -14.12
N LEU A 42 -33.43 -11.23 -13.85
CA LEU A 42 -32.82 -10.90 -12.56
C LEU A 42 -32.93 -9.41 -12.21
N THR A 43 -32.95 -8.55 -13.23
CA THR A 43 -33.09 -7.10 -13.06
C THR A 43 -34.53 -6.61 -12.97
N ASP A 44 -35.52 -7.50 -13.13
CA ASP A 44 -36.93 -7.17 -12.98
C ASP A 44 -37.28 -6.97 -11.50
N PRO A 45 -37.75 -5.78 -11.08
CA PRO A 45 -38.20 -5.54 -9.71
C PRO A 45 -39.34 -6.44 -9.24
N GLN A 46 -40.07 -7.10 -10.16
CA GLN A 46 -41.14 -8.05 -9.88
C GLN A 46 -40.69 -9.52 -9.99
N GLY A 47 -39.38 -9.75 -10.19
CA GLY A 47 -38.81 -11.09 -10.33
C GLY A 47 -38.97 -11.94 -9.05
N ASN A 48 -38.99 -13.26 -9.22
CA ASN A 48 -39.02 -14.18 -8.08
C ASN A 48 -37.67 -14.12 -7.35
N ILE A 49 -37.69 -13.63 -6.11
CA ILE A 49 -36.50 -13.39 -5.28
C ILE A 49 -35.71 -14.68 -5.02
N VAL A 50 -36.40 -15.79 -4.72
CA VAL A 50 -35.78 -17.10 -4.48
C VAL A 50 -35.07 -17.62 -5.73
N LEU A 51 -35.68 -17.42 -6.90
CA LEU A 51 -35.05 -17.74 -8.18
C LEU A 51 -33.82 -16.87 -8.44
N ASN A 52 -33.92 -15.56 -8.18
CA ASN A 52 -32.81 -14.62 -8.36
C ASN A 52 -31.61 -15.01 -7.49
N TRP A 53 -31.86 -15.31 -6.23
CA TRP A 53 -30.87 -15.80 -5.29
C TRP A 53 -30.23 -17.12 -5.74
N SER A 54 -31.07 -18.10 -6.09
CA SER A 54 -30.61 -19.43 -6.53
C SER A 54 -29.72 -19.33 -7.76
N PHE A 55 -30.10 -18.47 -8.70
CA PHE A 55 -29.35 -18.23 -9.92
C PHE A 55 -27.99 -17.59 -9.65
N LEU A 56 -27.94 -16.50 -8.88
CA LEU A 56 -26.67 -15.86 -8.52
C LEU A 56 -25.75 -16.82 -7.75
N ARG A 57 -26.31 -17.62 -6.84
CA ARG A 57 -25.55 -18.61 -6.08
C ARG A 57 -24.95 -19.70 -6.98
N CYS A 58 -25.70 -20.19 -7.97
CA CYS A 58 -25.18 -21.15 -8.96
C CYS A 58 -24.08 -20.54 -9.83
N VAL A 59 -24.25 -19.29 -10.28
CA VAL A 59 -23.21 -18.57 -11.04
C VAL A 59 -21.94 -18.39 -10.20
N GLN A 60 -22.07 -17.91 -8.96
CA GLN A 60 -20.96 -17.75 -8.03
C GLN A 60 -20.26 -19.08 -7.77
N ASN A 61 -20.98 -20.13 -7.37
CA ASN A 61 -20.39 -21.45 -7.10
C ASN A 61 -19.62 -21.99 -8.31
N ARG A 62 -20.17 -21.84 -9.52
CA ARG A 62 -19.50 -22.30 -10.74
C ARG A 62 -18.22 -21.53 -11.02
N MET A 63 -18.21 -20.23 -10.72
CA MET A 63 -17.03 -19.39 -10.78
C MET A 63 -15.99 -19.82 -9.73
N SER A 64 -16.40 -20.01 -8.46
CA SER A 64 -15.50 -20.36 -7.35
C SER A 64 -14.94 -21.80 -7.42
N VAL A 65 -15.70 -22.81 -7.86
CA VAL A 65 -15.22 -24.21 -7.98
C VAL A 65 -13.98 -24.30 -8.88
N LYS A 66 -13.95 -23.51 -9.95
CA LYS A 66 -12.81 -23.50 -10.86
C LYS A 66 -11.56 -22.88 -10.25
N ARG A 67 -11.71 -21.88 -9.38
CA ARG A 67 -10.60 -21.29 -8.60
C ARG A 67 -9.88 -22.37 -7.78
N LEU A 68 -10.63 -23.22 -7.11
CA LEU A 68 -10.07 -24.31 -6.30
C LEU A 68 -9.34 -25.34 -7.15
N MET A 69 -9.81 -25.60 -8.38
CA MET A 69 -9.25 -26.61 -9.27
C MET A 69 -7.99 -26.16 -10.01
N LEU A 70 -7.90 -24.90 -10.42
CA LEU A 70 -6.80 -24.41 -11.26
C LEU A 70 -5.60 -23.84 -10.48
N GLY A 71 -5.74 -23.67 -9.16
CA GLY A 71 -4.74 -22.98 -8.34
C GLY A 71 -4.58 -21.50 -8.71
N GLU A 72 -3.68 -20.81 -7.99
CA GLU A 72 -3.45 -19.37 -8.18
C GLU A 72 -2.72 -19.03 -9.49
N GLU A 73 -2.17 -20.04 -10.21
CA GLU A 73 -1.32 -19.83 -11.38
C GLU A 73 -2.09 -19.62 -12.69
N SER A 74 -3.35 -20.05 -12.76
CA SER A 74 -4.15 -19.84 -13.98
C SER A 74 -4.69 -18.41 -14.03
N SER A 75 -4.25 -17.65 -15.03
CA SER A 75 -4.79 -16.31 -15.29
C SER A 75 -5.74 -16.32 -16.49
N GLY A 76 -6.85 -15.60 -16.36
CA GLY A 76 -7.85 -15.42 -17.40
C GLY A 76 -9.19 -16.09 -17.12
N TRP A 77 -10.26 -15.44 -17.55
CA TRP A 77 -11.61 -16.03 -17.58
C TRP A 77 -11.66 -17.27 -18.46
N ASP A 78 -12.38 -18.27 -17.99
CA ASP A 78 -12.72 -19.44 -18.78
C ASP A 78 -13.87 -19.18 -19.76
N SER A 79 -14.25 -20.21 -20.51
CA SER A 79 -15.37 -20.10 -21.46
C SER A 79 -16.67 -19.67 -20.78
N PHE A 80 -16.96 -20.17 -19.57
CA PHE A 80 -18.18 -19.83 -18.84
C PHE A 80 -18.21 -18.34 -18.43
N ALA A 81 -17.15 -17.84 -17.80
CA ALA A 81 -17.05 -16.43 -17.39
C ALA A 81 -17.03 -15.50 -18.61
N GLN A 82 -16.34 -15.87 -19.70
CA GLN A 82 -16.39 -15.11 -20.95
C GLN A 82 -17.81 -15.04 -21.53
N THR A 83 -18.55 -16.15 -21.52
CA THR A 83 -19.94 -16.18 -21.98
C THR A 83 -20.83 -15.33 -21.08
N CYS A 84 -20.66 -15.38 -19.75
CA CYS A 84 -21.38 -14.50 -18.82
C CYS A 84 -21.15 -13.02 -19.12
N VAL A 85 -19.90 -12.61 -19.33
CA VAL A 85 -19.55 -11.22 -19.67
C VAL A 85 -20.18 -10.80 -21.00
N LYS A 86 -20.09 -11.63 -22.04
CA LYS A 86 -20.73 -11.36 -23.34
C LYS A 86 -22.25 -11.29 -23.26
N ALA A 87 -22.86 -12.06 -22.36
CA ALA A 87 -24.30 -12.06 -22.14
C ALA A 87 -24.79 -10.86 -21.29
N GLY A 88 -23.90 -10.00 -20.80
CA GLY A 88 -24.26 -8.79 -20.05
C GLY A 88 -24.31 -8.95 -18.53
N ILE A 89 -23.58 -9.92 -17.96
CA ILE A 89 -23.57 -10.14 -16.50
C ILE A 89 -23.17 -8.87 -15.73
N VAL A 90 -22.24 -8.05 -16.24
CA VAL A 90 -21.72 -6.88 -15.51
C VAL A 90 -22.81 -5.84 -15.27
N GLU A 91 -23.61 -5.53 -16.29
CA GLU A 91 -24.75 -4.61 -16.16
C GLU A 91 -25.80 -5.15 -15.18
N CYS A 92 -26.12 -6.45 -15.32
CA CYS A 92 -27.05 -7.15 -14.44
C CYS A 92 -26.63 -7.08 -12.97
N LEU A 93 -25.38 -7.45 -12.66
CA LEU A 93 -24.85 -7.44 -11.30
C LEU A 93 -24.80 -6.04 -10.70
N LEU A 94 -24.39 -5.03 -11.48
CA LEU A 94 -24.38 -3.65 -11.01
C LEU A 94 -25.80 -3.12 -10.74
N SER A 95 -26.79 -3.54 -11.54
CA SER A 95 -28.20 -3.23 -11.28
C SER A 95 -28.67 -3.83 -9.95
N ILE A 96 -28.41 -5.12 -9.72
CA ILE A 96 -28.75 -5.82 -8.47
C ILE A 96 -28.03 -5.20 -7.27
N ALA A 97 -26.73 -4.89 -7.39
CA ALA A 97 -25.94 -4.29 -6.32
C ALA A 97 -26.40 -2.87 -5.95
N ARG A 98 -27.08 -2.16 -6.86
CA ARG A 98 -27.69 -0.84 -6.60
C ARG A 98 -28.99 -0.90 -5.84
N THR A 99 -29.65 -2.05 -5.78
CA THR A 99 -30.96 -2.16 -5.15
C THR A 99 -30.89 -1.59 -3.74
N LYS A 100 -31.70 -0.56 -3.51
CA LYS A 100 -31.83 0.06 -2.19
C LYS A 100 -32.52 -0.96 -1.31
N LEU A 101 -31.81 -1.36 -0.27
CA LEU A 101 -32.39 -2.22 0.73
C LEU A 101 -33.26 -1.34 1.62
N ILE A 102 -34.58 -1.37 1.39
CA ILE A 102 -35.54 -0.75 2.29
C ILE A 102 -35.77 -1.78 3.38
N LEU A 103 -35.04 -1.63 4.50
CA LEU A 103 -35.38 -2.37 5.71
C LEU A 103 -36.65 -1.75 6.28
N PRO A 104 -37.78 -2.49 6.36
CA PRO A 104 -39.01 -1.97 6.95
C PRO A 104 -38.75 -1.44 8.38
N GLU A 105 -39.50 -0.45 8.84
CA GLU A 105 -39.34 0.07 10.21
C GLU A 105 -39.67 -1.01 11.27
N ASP A 106 -40.60 -1.93 10.96
CA ASP A 106 -41.06 -3.03 11.83
C ASP A 106 -40.51 -4.42 11.43
N TRP A 107 -39.34 -4.44 10.81
CA TRP A 107 -38.72 -5.66 10.28
C TRP A 107 -38.40 -6.75 11.32
N GLU A 108 -38.42 -6.43 12.62
CA GLU A 108 -38.30 -7.39 13.72
C GLU A 108 -39.33 -8.53 13.65
N SER A 109 -40.54 -8.25 13.14
CA SER A 109 -41.59 -9.27 12.97
C SER A 109 -41.53 -10.02 11.63
N TYR A 110 -40.62 -9.63 10.72
CA TYR A 110 -40.56 -10.11 9.33
C TYR A 110 -39.41 -11.11 9.09
N TRP A 111 -38.74 -11.56 10.15
CA TRP A 111 -37.70 -12.59 10.10
C TRP A 111 -38.30 -13.97 9.83
N GLY A 112 -38.67 -14.22 8.57
CA GLY A 112 -38.77 -15.55 7.97
C GLY A 112 -37.56 -15.84 7.08
N GLU A 113 -37.36 -17.11 6.70
CA GLU A 113 -36.35 -17.54 5.73
C GLU A 113 -36.38 -16.72 4.44
N GLU A 114 -37.55 -16.18 4.07
CA GLU A 114 -37.76 -15.37 2.87
C GLU A 114 -36.91 -14.08 2.85
N SER A 115 -36.74 -13.42 4.00
CA SER A 115 -35.96 -12.17 4.10
C SER A 115 -34.49 -12.37 3.72
N TYR A 116 -33.94 -13.56 3.92
CA TYR A 116 -32.56 -13.87 3.53
C TYR A 116 -32.37 -13.76 2.00
N TYR A 117 -33.36 -14.19 1.21
CA TYR A 117 -33.27 -14.17 -0.25
C TYR A 117 -33.38 -12.75 -0.83
N ASP A 118 -33.99 -11.80 -0.11
CA ASP A 118 -34.04 -10.38 -0.50
C ASP A 118 -32.74 -9.63 -0.20
N LEU A 119 -32.11 -9.97 0.93
CA LEU A 119 -30.99 -9.20 1.48
C LEU A 119 -29.64 -9.54 0.84
N THR A 120 -29.50 -10.76 0.33
CA THR A 120 -28.23 -11.33 -0.12
C THR A 120 -27.87 -11.14 -1.59
N PRO A 121 -28.81 -11.01 -2.56
CA PRO A 121 -28.46 -10.79 -3.96
C PRO A 121 -27.53 -9.59 -4.23
N PRO A 122 -27.71 -8.40 -3.59
CA PRO A 122 -26.77 -7.28 -3.76
C PRO A 122 -25.34 -7.59 -3.31
N LEU A 123 -25.19 -8.45 -2.29
CA LEU A 123 -23.89 -8.88 -1.77
C LEU A 123 -23.24 -9.85 -2.75
N MET A 124 -23.97 -10.90 -3.15
CA MET A 124 -23.51 -11.88 -4.14
C MET A 124 -23.13 -11.22 -5.46
N ALA A 125 -23.91 -10.23 -5.90
CA ALA A 125 -23.60 -9.48 -7.11
C ALA A 125 -22.25 -8.74 -7.01
N THR A 126 -21.95 -8.18 -5.84
CA THR A 126 -20.68 -7.50 -5.57
C THR A 126 -19.52 -8.51 -5.49
N ASP A 127 -19.73 -9.67 -4.86
CA ASP A 127 -18.75 -10.76 -4.80
C ASP A 127 -18.42 -11.31 -6.20
N VAL A 128 -19.43 -11.53 -7.06
CA VAL A 128 -19.21 -12.02 -8.43
C VAL A 128 -18.43 -10.98 -9.27
N ILE A 129 -18.65 -9.68 -9.06
CA ILE A 129 -17.83 -8.63 -9.69
C ILE A 129 -16.37 -8.70 -9.20
N GLU A 130 -16.15 -8.89 -7.90
CA GLU A 130 -14.81 -9.09 -7.32
C GLU A 130 -14.12 -10.32 -7.92
N GLU A 131 -14.82 -11.45 -8.04
CA GLU A 131 -14.30 -12.69 -8.62
C GLU A 131 -13.91 -12.51 -10.10
N LEU A 132 -14.80 -11.90 -10.90
CA LEU A 132 -14.52 -11.59 -12.30
C LEU A 132 -13.26 -10.72 -12.45
N ALA A 133 -13.09 -9.70 -11.61
CA ALA A 133 -11.91 -8.84 -11.65
C ALA A 133 -10.63 -9.58 -11.18
N SER A 134 -10.75 -10.49 -10.22
CA SER A 134 -9.61 -11.20 -9.64
C SER A 134 -8.91 -12.12 -10.64
N TRP A 135 -9.68 -12.77 -11.53
CA TRP A 135 -9.16 -13.76 -12.48
C TRP A 135 -8.97 -13.24 -13.90
N ALA A 136 -9.43 -12.04 -14.21
CA ALA A 136 -9.23 -11.47 -15.53
C ALA A 136 -7.74 -11.30 -15.85
N ASN A 137 -7.34 -11.66 -17.07
CA ASN A 137 -6.05 -11.27 -17.64
C ASN A 137 -6.09 -9.82 -18.15
N GLU A 138 -4.96 -9.25 -18.57
CA GLU A 138 -4.86 -7.84 -18.97
C GLU A 138 -5.92 -7.39 -20.00
N THR A 139 -6.15 -8.18 -21.05
CA THR A 139 -7.16 -7.86 -22.08
C THR A 139 -8.58 -7.91 -21.52
N GLN A 140 -8.87 -8.90 -20.68
CA GLN A 140 -10.17 -9.03 -20.02
C GLN A 140 -10.39 -7.92 -18.98
N LEU A 141 -9.35 -7.49 -18.28
CA LEU A 141 -9.37 -6.37 -17.35
C LEU A 141 -9.73 -5.06 -18.07
N GLN A 142 -9.16 -4.80 -19.25
CA GLN A 142 -9.56 -3.64 -20.07
C GLN A 142 -11.03 -3.68 -20.50
N SER A 143 -11.50 -4.85 -20.92
CA SER A 143 -12.91 -5.07 -21.27
C SER A 143 -13.84 -4.84 -20.07
N LEU A 144 -13.53 -5.48 -18.94
CA LEU A 144 -14.28 -5.34 -17.69
C LEU A 144 -14.29 -3.88 -17.20
N SER A 145 -13.15 -3.19 -17.25
CA SER A 145 -13.05 -1.79 -16.84
C SER A 145 -13.97 -0.89 -17.68
N THR A 146 -14.06 -1.14 -18.98
CA THR A 146 -14.94 -0.39 -19.87
C THR A 146 -16.41 -0.57 -19.49
N GLU A 147 -16.84 -1.81 -19.26
CA GLU A 147 -18.21 -2.11 -18.82
C GLU A 147 -18.51 -1.54 -17.42
N LEU A 148 -17.62 -1.73 -16.45
CA LEU A 148 -17.80 -1.18 -15.10
C LEU A 148 -17.89 0.35 -15.09
N SER A 149 -17.12 1.02 -15.95
CA SER A 149 -17.15 2.48 -16.10
C SER A 149 -18.47 2.95 -16.72
N LYS A 150 -18.91 2.28 -17.80
CA LYS A 150 -20.19 2.57 -18.49
C LYS A 150 -21.38 2.45 -17.53
N HIS A 151 -21.34 1.47 -16.64
CA HIS A 151 -22.40 1.18 -15.70
C HIS A 151 -22.16 1.76 -14.30
N VAL A 152 -21.30 2.78 -14.15
CA VAL A 152 -21.08 3.58 -12.92
C VAL A 152 -20.85 2.75 -11.65
N VAL A 153 -19.90 1.80 -11.69
CA VAL A 153 -19.49 0.97 -10.52
C VAL A 153 -19.15 1.79 -9.28
N ILE A 154 -18.61 3.00 -9.47
CA ILE A 154 -18.26 3.90 -8.36
C ILE A 154 -19.50 4.26 -7.54
N ASP A 155 -20.66 4.47 -8.15
CA ASP A 155 -21.89 4.78 -7.42
C ASP A 155 -22.36 3.60 -6.58
N VAL A 156 -22.18 2.36 -7.07
CA VAL A 156 -22.49 1.13 -6.34
C VAL A 156 -21.60 1.03 -5.11
N PHE A 157 -20.30 1.23 -5.28
CA PHE A 157 -19.35 1.27 -4.18
C PHE A 157 -19.73 2.34 -3.15
N LEU A 158 -19.96 3.59 -3.58
CA LEU A 158 -20.31 4.70 -2.70
C LEU A 158 -21.63 4.48 -1.95
N LEU A 159 -22.61 3.84 -2.60
CA LEU A 159 -23.87 3.46 -1.98
C LEU A 159 -23.65 2.40 -0.88
N ASN A 160 -22.94 1.32 -1.22
CA ASN A 160 -22.74 0.19 -0.31
C ASN A 160 -21.83 0.55 0.87
N MET A 161 -20.83 1.41 0.67
CA MET A 161 -19.97 1.91 1.76
C MET A 161 -20.69 2.79 2.78
N LYS A 162 -21.81 3.41 2.40
CA LYS A 162 -22.65 4.21 3.32
C LYS A 162 -23.72 3.37 4.03
N HIS A 163 -23.78 2.08 3.75
CA HIS A 163 -24.82 1.22 4.30
C HIS A 163 -24.59 0.93 5.79
N LYS A 164 -25.68 0.76 6.55
CA LYS A 164 -25.60 0.44 8.00
C LYS A 164 -25.02 -0.94 8.27
N LEU A 165 -25.41 -1.94 7.47
CA LEU A 165 -24.94 -3.33 7.60
C LEU A 165 -23.43 -3.45 7.37
N ILE A 166 -22.74 -4.11 8.31
CA ILE A 166 -21.30 -4.33 8.26
C ILE A 166 -20.90 -5.21 7.08
N VAL A 167 -21.65 -6.27 6.77
CA VAL A 167 -21.33 -7.18 5.66
C VAL A 167 -21.38 -6.48 4.30
N ARG A 168 -22.34 -5.56 4.09
CA ARG A 168 -22.47 -4.80 2.84
C ARG A 168 -21.30 -3.84 2.62
N ARG A 169 -20.79 -3.23 3.70
CA ARG A 169 -19.58 -2.42 3.66
C ARG A 169 -18.34 -3.27 3.42
N LEU A 170 -18.27 -4.47 4.00
CA LEU A 170 -17.16 -5.41 3.79
C LEU A 170 -17.06 -5.85 2.34
N THR A 171 -18.16 -6.29 1.73
CA THR A 171 -18.16 -6.69 0.33
C THR A 171 -17.81 -5.53 -0.60
N ALA A 172 -18.30 -4.32 -0.32
CA ALA A 172 -17.94 -3.13 -1.09
C ALA A 172 -16.45 -2.75 -0.96
N ALA A 173 -15.88 -2.88 0.24
CA ALA A 173 -14.47 -2.63 0.49
C ALA A 173 -13.58 -3.66 -0.24
N ARG A 174 -13.94 -4.95 -0.19
CA ARG A 174 -13.23 -6.02 -0.91
C ARG A 174 -13.27 -5.84 -2.41
N MET A 175 -14.45 -5.54 -2.96
CA MET A 175 -14.59 -5.19 -4.37
C MET A 175 -13.66 -4.03 -4.71
N MET A 176 -13.69 -2.92 -3.95
CA MET A 176 -12.85 -1.76 -4.25
C MET A 176 -11.34 -2.05 -4.14
N ASP A 177 -10.91 -2.84 -3.16
CA ASP A 177 -9.52 -3.32 -3.04
C ASP A 177 -9.10 -4.08 -4.30
N THR A 178 -9.90 -5.07 -4.72
CA THR A 178 -9.63 -5.85 -5.93
C THR A 178 -9.66 -5.00 -7.20
N LEU A 179 -10.66 -4.11 -7.37
CA LEU A 179 -10.72 -3.21 -8.51
C LEU A 179 -9.54 -2.23 -8.54
N SER A 180 -9.12 -1.72 -7.39
CA SER A 180 -7.96 -0.81 -7.30
C SER A 180 -6.66 -1.52 -7.66
N ARG A 181 -6.53 -2.80 -7.30
CA ARG A 181 -5.35 -3.61 -7.60
C ARG A 181 -5.30 -4.08 -9.06
N LYS A 182 -6.45 -4.38 -9.65
CA LYS A 182 -6.56 -5.03 -10.97
C LYS A 182 -6.92 -4.08 -12.11
N LEU A 183 -7.70 -3.02 -11.86
CA LEU A 183 -8.30 -2.16 -12.90
C LEU A 183 -7.88 -0.68 -12.84
N ARG A 184 -6.83 -0.35 -12.07
CA ARG A 184 -6.42 1.02 -11.76
C ARG A 184 -6.43 1.96 -12.98
N MET A 185 -5.80 1.53 -14.08
CA MET A 185 -5.60 2.34 -15.28
C MET A 185 -6.89 2.71 -16.02
N GLY A 186 -7.97 1.95 -15.81
CA GLY A 186 -9.21 2.19 -16.55
C GLY A 186 -10.24 2.99 -15.77
N LEU A 187 -10.35 2.73 -14.45
CA LEU A 187 -11.45 3.28 -13.65
C LEU A 187 -11.21 4.73 -13.20
N LEU A 188 -10.02 5.07 -12.69
CA LEU A 188 -9.77 6.41 -12.12
C LEU A 188 -9.09 7.38 -13.09
N ASP A 189 -8.28 6.89 -14.02
CA ASP A 189 -7.55 7.77 -14.95
C ASP A 189 -8.49 8.58 -15.85
N LYS A 190 -9.69 8.04 -16.11
CA LYS A 190 -10.75 8.70 -16.87
C LYS A 190 -11.79 9.38 -15.99
N ALA A 191 -11.76 9.16 -14.68
CA ALA A 191 -12.74 9.72 -13.77
C ALA A 191 -12.48 11.21 -13.55
N PRO A 192 -13.52 12.06 -13.53
CA PRO A 192 -13.39 13.43 -13.09
C PRO A 192 -12.78 13.51 -11.68
N LEU A 193 -11.93 14.51 -11.47
CA LEU A 193 -11.24 14.72 -10.19
C LEU A 193 -12.17 14.77 -8.97
N SER A 194 -13.40 15.29 -9.13
CA SER A 194 -14.42 15.28 -8.06
C SER A 194 -14.86 13.87 -7.66
N ILE A 195 -14.95 12.94 -8.61
CA ILE A 195 -15.30 11.54 -8.35
C ILE A 195 -14.17 10.85 -7.58
N ILE A 196 -12.92 11.06 -8.00
CA ILE A 196 -11.74 10.52 -7.29
C ILE A 196 -11.72 10.98 -5.83
N ILE A 197 -11.93 12.28 -5.59
CA ILE A 197 -11.99 12.85 -4.24
C ILE A 197 -13.15 12.25 -3.44
N ASN A 198 -14.33 12.06 -4.06
CA ASN A 198 -15.48 11.44 -3.39
C ASN A 198 -15.21 9.98 -3.01
N VAL A 199 -14.52 9.21 -3.88
CA VAL A 199 -14.09 7.84 -3.59
C VAL A 199 -13.11 7.81 -2.42
N LEU A 200 -12.08 8.66 -2.45
CA LEU A 200 -11.10 8.75 -1.35
C LEU A 200 -11.79 9.12 -0.03
N ASN A 201 -12.70 10.09 -0.03
CA ASN A 201 -13.46 10.46 1.18
C ASN A 201 -14.35 9.33 1.70
N ALA A 202 -14.96 8.55 0.80
CA ALA A 202 -15.75 7.40 1.19
C ALA A 202 -14.89 6.26 1.75
N LEU A 203 -13.66 6.11 1.25
CA LEU A 203 -12.67 5.17 1.78
C LEU A 203 -12.15 5.64 3.16
N PHE A 204 -11.77 6.89 3.35
CA PHE A 204 -11.25 7.35 4.66
C PHE A 204 -12.28 7.34 5.78
N ARG A 205 -13.58 7.48 5.48
CA ARG A 205 -14.64 7.52 6.49
C ARG A 205 -14.65 6.30 7.44
N PRO A 206 -14.75 5.04 6.97
CA PRO A 206 -14.71 3.87 7.85
C PRO A 206 -13.36 3.67 8.56
N LEU A 207 -12.24 4.17 8.01
CA LEU A 207 -10.90 4.04 8.64
C LEU A 207 -10.83 4.73 10.00
N LEU A 208 -11.58 5.81 10.19
CA LEU A 208 -11.54 6.60 11.43
C LEU A 208 -12.83 6.52 12.26
N GLN A 209 -13.85 5.80 11.79
CA GLN A 209 -15.11 5.61 12.52
C GLN A 209 -14.94 4.65 13.70
N ASP A 210 -15.39 4.98 14.91
CA ASP A 210 -15.29 4.10 16.09
C ASP A 210 -15.89 2.69 15.82
N PRO A 211 -15.11 1.60 15.97
CA PRO A 211 -15.61 0.22 15.84
C PRO A 211 -16.81 -0.11 16.74
N LYS A 212 -16.98 0.60 17.87
CA LYS A 212 -18.11 0.41 18.77
C LYS A 212 -19.46 0.66 18.09
N ALA A 213 -19.49 1.52 17.08
CA ALA A 213 -20.71 1.83 16.32
C ALA A 213 -21.33 0.58 15.67
N ASP A 214 -20.52 -0.45 15.38
CA ASP A 214 -20.95 -1.67 14.71
C ASP A 214 -20.90 -2.92 15.62
N SER A 215 -20.42 -2.76 16.85
CA SER A 215 -20.15 -3.87 17.77
C SER A 215 -21.40 -4.69 18.14
N THR A 216 -22.59 -4.12 18.05
CA THR A 216 -23.86 -4.80 18.38
C THR A 216 -24.49 -5.51 17.20
N GLN A 217 -23.97 -5.37 15.97
CA GLN A 217 -24.65 -5.89 14.78
C GLN A 217 -24.76 -7.42 14.76
N LEU A 218 -23.84 -8.14 15.41
CA LEU A 218 -23.92 -9.60 15.51
C LEU A 218 -24.67 -10.09 16.76
N ILE A 219 -25.16 -9.17 17.60
CA ILE A 219 -25.99 -9.49 18.78
C ILE A 219 -27.45 -9.22 18.47
N ASP A 220 -27.72 -8.07 17.87
CA ASP A 220 -29.06 -7.63 17.56
C ASP A 220 -29.73 -8.63 16.62
N SER A 221 -30.87 -9.21 17.03
CA SER A 221 -31.57 -10.30 16.31
C SER A 221 -31.84 -9.92 14.86
N ASN A 222 -32.21 -8.66 14.71
CA ASN A 222 -32.29 -7.88 13.51
C ASN A 222 -31.09 -8.03 12.57
N THR A 223 -29.87 -7.83 13.04
CA THR A 223 -28.69 -7.82 12.17
C THR A 223 -27.84 -9.07 12.26
N LYS A 224 -28.21 -10.02 13.14
CA LYS A 224 -27.44 -11.23 13.45
C LYS A 224 -27.25 -12.13 12.24
N TRP A 225 -28.26 -12.28 11.38
CA TRP A 225 -28.22 -13.08 10.15
C TRP A 225 -27.01 -12.80 9.23
N GLN A 226 -26.36 -11.64 9.35
CA GLN A 226 -25.11 -11.34 8.65
C GLN A 226 -24.02 -12.38 8.93
N SER A 227 -24.11 -13.09 10.06
CA SER A 227 -23.27 -14.22 10.45
C SER A 227 -23.22 -15.33 9.40
N TYR A 228 -24.24 -15.49 8.57
CA TYR A 228 -24.32 -16.58 7.59
C TYR A 228 -23.74 -16.22 6.21
N LEU A 229 -23.27 -14.98 6.02
CA LEU A 229 -22.95 -14.45 4.70
C LEU A 229 -21.46 -14.40 4.38
N ASP A 230 -20.61 -14.24 5.39
CA ASP A 230 -19.17 -14.24 5.20
C ASP A 230 -18.62 -15.61 5.59
N ASP A 231 -17.80 -16.21 4.74
CA ASP A 231 -17.27 -17.55 5.00
C ASP A 231 -16.36 -17.58 6.24
N ASP A 232 -15.80 -16.45 6.70
CA ASP A 232 -15.03 -16.39 7.94
C ASP A 232 -15.87 -16.48 9.21
N LEU A 233 -17.20 -16.37 9.09
CA LEU A 233 -18.14 -16.48 10.19
C LEU A 233 -18.66 -17.91 10.38
N LYS A 234 -18.45 -18.78 9.39
CA LYS A 234 -18.88 -20.18 9.39
C LYS A 234 -17.81 -21.09 9.96
N ASP A 235 -18.26 -22.14 10.65
CA ASP A 235 -17.42 -23.24 11.07
C ASP A 235 -16.90 -23.99 9.82
N PRO A 236 -15.58 -24.18 9.66
CA PRO A 236 -15.02 -24.91 8.53
C PRO A 236 -15.29 -26.43 8.59
N VAL A 237 -15.65 -26.98 9.76
CA VAL A 237 -15.87 -28.41 10.00
C VAL A 237 -17.33 -28.79 9.79
N GLU A 238 -18.25 -27.93 10.23
CA GLU A 238 -19.70 -28.21 10.20
C GLU A 238 -20.41 -27.25 9.26
N ASP A 239 -20.82 -27.78 8.09
CA ASP A 239 -21.44 -26.99 7.02
C ASP A 239 -22.73 -26.31 7.51
N GLY A 240 -22.66 -24.99 7.67
CA GLY A 240 -23.78 -24.16 8.09
C GLY A 240 -23.80 -23.77 9.57
N GLU A 241 -22.92 -24.32 10.41
CA GLU A 241 -22.82 -23.89 11.81
C GLU A 241 -21.95 -22.63 11.95
N LEU A 242 -22.26 -21.81 12.96
CA LEU A 242 -21.47 -20.63 13.29
C LEU A 242 -20.31 -21.07 14.20
N GLY A 243 -19.13 -20.47 13.98
CA GLY A 243 -17.96 -20.80 14.80
C GLY A 243 -18.14 -20.45 16.29
N SER A 244 -17.18 -20.89 17.12
CA SER A 244 -17.18 -20.70 18.57
C SER A 244 -17.30 -19.23 19.05
N TRP A 245 -17.11 -18.27 18.16
CA TRP A 245 -17.37 -16.86 18.40
C TRP A 245 -18.87 -16.52 18.62
N ASP A 246 -19.84 -17.32 18.18
CA ASP A 246 -21.28 -17.05 18.36
C ASP A 246 -21.82 -17.49 19.74
N ASN A 247 -20.97 -18.03 20.62
CA ASN A 247 -21.38 -18.61 21.89
C ASN A 247 -21.96 -17.60 22.90
N ASN A 248 -21.55 -16.34 22.85
CA ASN A 248 -22.05 -15.30 23.77
C ASN A 248 -21.92 -13.89 23.18
N ASP A 249 -22.57 -12.92 23.82
CA ASP A 249 -22.60 -11.53 23.34
C ASP A 249 -21.23 -10.85 23.34
N VAL A 250 -20.32 -11.27 24.22
CA VAL A 250 -18.97 -10.69 24.29
C VAL A 250 -18.16 -11.11 23.07
N SER A 251 -18.14 -12.40 22.74
CA SER A 251 -17.45 -12.92 21.56
C SER A 251 -18.09 -12.41 20.26
N ARG A 252 -19.43 -12.25 20.20
CA ARG A 252 -20.13 -11.60 19.08
C ARG A 252 -19.68 -10.14 18.88
N LYS A 253 -19.50 -9.37 19.96
CA LYS A 253 -18.95 -7.99 19.88
C LYS A 253 -17.54 -7.98 19.34
N TRP A 254 -16.71 -8.91 19.77
CA TRP A 254 -15.33 -9.04 19.29
C TRP A 254 -15.29 -9.43 17.81
N MET A 255 -16.17 -10.34 17.38
CA MET A 255 -16.29 -10.71 15.97
C MET A 255 -16.79 -9.53 15.12
N ALA A 256 -17.80 -8.80 15.57
CA ALA A 256 -18.27 -7.60 14.87
C ALA A 256 -17.16 -6.56 14.72
N SER A 257 -16.36 -6.35 15.78
CA SER A 257 -15.17 -5.50 15.74
C SER A 257 -14.14 -6.02 14.71
N ARG A 258 -13.85 -7.34 14.70
CA ARG A 258 -12.94 -7.96 13.73
C ARG A 258 -13.40 -7.75 12.28
N LEU A 259 -14.68 -7.97 11.98
CA LEU A 259 -15.25 -7.69 10.65
C LEU A 259 -15.08 -6.21 10.26
N PHE A 260 -15.27 -5.30 11.22
CA PHE A 260 -15.11 -3.87 10.97
C PHE A 260 -13.65 -3.52 10.65
N TRP A 261 -12.70 -4.14 11.35
CA TRP A 261 -11.27 -4.01 11.02
C TRP A 261 -10.91 -4.61 9.67
N ARG A 262 -11.58 -5.68 9.21
CA ARG A 262 -11.44 -6.17 7.83
C ARG A 262 -11.91 -5.16 6.79
N ILE A 263 -13.03 -4.47 7.04
CA ILE A 263 -13.47 -3.35 6.18
C ILE A 263 -12.35 -2.34 6.05
N ARG A 264 -11.81 -1.88 7.20
CA ARG A 264 -10.72 -0.90 7.23
C ARG A 264 -9.48 -1.40 6.50
N HIS A 265 -9.12 -2.67 6.67
CA HIS A 265 -7.97 -3.27 6.00
C HIS A 265 -8.12 -3.24 4.48
N HIS A 266 -9.24 -3.71 3.93
CA HIS A 266 -9.49 -3.67 2.49
C HIS A 266 -9.56 -2.24 1.94
N VAL A 267 -10.19 -1.34 2.68
CA VAL A 267 -10.24 0.08 2.33
C VAL A 267 -8.83 0.68 2.26
N MET A 268 -7.97 0.42 3.26
CA MET A 268 -6.60 0.93 3.25
C MET A 268 -5.78 0.32 2.13
N ARG A 269 -5.95 -0.98 1.84
CA ARG A 269 -5.32 -1.62 0.68
C ARG A 269 -5.79 -1.03 -0.65
N ALA A 270 -7.07 -0.68 -0.76
CA ALA A 270 -7.58 0.03 -1.92
C ALA A 270 -6.87 1.38 -2.07
N ILE A 271 -6.80 2.19 -0.99
CA ILE A 271 -6.08 3.48 -0.99
C ILE A 271 -4.60 3.28 -1.38
N ASP A 272 -3.92 2.30 -0.78
CA ASP A 272 -2.52 1.99 -1.08
C ASP A 272 -2.36 1.61 -2.55
N CYS A 273 -3.22 0.75 -3.10
CA CYS A 273 -3.22 0.41 -4.52
C CYS A 273 -3.50 1.65 -5.39
N LEU A 274 -4.41 2.52 -4.99
CA LEU A 274 -4.74 3.77 -5.69
C LEU A 274 -3.63 4.82 -5.64
N ILE A 275 -2.65 4.69 -4.75
CA ILE A 275 -1.45 5.54 -4.66
C ILE A 275 -0.24 4.86 -5.33
N ASN A 276 -0.05 3.55 -5.11
CA ASN A 276 1.26 2.88 -5.28
C ASN A 276 1.39 1.86 -6.43
N ALA A 277 0.33 1.23 -6.92
CA ALA A 277 0.39 0.32 -8.07
C ALA A 277 0.93 0.96 -9.41
N PRO A 278 1.82 0.31 -10.16
CA PRO A 278 2.28 0.82 -11.46
C PRO A 278 1.17 0.87 -12.54
N PRO A 279 1.24 1.81 -13.50
CA PRO A 279 2.14 2.97 -13.50
C PRO A 279 1.74 3.95 -12.39
N PHE A 280 2.74 4.55 -11.75
CA PHE A 280 2.50 5.51 -10.67
C PHE A 280 1.76 6.74 -11.22
N PRO A 281 0.77 7.31 -10.51
CA PRO A 281 0.11 8.51 -10.96
C PRO A 281 1.09 9.66 -10.97
N SER A 282 0.89 10.56 -11.93
CA SER A 282 1.68 11.79 -11.97
C SER A 282 1.53 12.58 -10.67
N ALA A 283 2.62 13.20 -10.21
CA ALA A 283 2.58 14.12 -9.08
C ALA A 283 1.52 15.22 -9.27
N ARG A 284 1.27 15.64 -10.52
CA ARG A 284 0.24 16.61 -10.89
C ARG A 284 -1.16 16.19 -10.44
N LEU A 285 -1.55 14.92 -10.68
CA LEU A 285 -2.87 14.44 -10.25
C LEU A 285 -3.03 14.58 -8.72
N TRP A 286 -2.01 14.16 -7.97
CA TRP A 286 -2.04 14.25 -6.51
C TRP A 286 -2.03 15.68 -6.01
N ILE A 287 -1.28 16.59 -6.64
CA ILE A 287 -1.32 18.01 -6.32
C ILE A 287 -2.74 18.56 -6.51
N ASP A 288 -3.40 18.20 -7.60
CA ASP A 288 -4.76 18.66 -7.89
C ASP A 288 -5.80 18.07 -6.90
N ILE A 289 -5.64 16.81 -6.50
CA ILE A 289 -6.45 16.17 -5.44
C ILE A 289 -6.27 16.90 -4.11
N LEU A 290 -5.02 17.06 -3.66
CA LEU A 290 -4.70 17.60 -2.34
C LEU A 290 -4.98 19.10 -2.22
N ARG A 291 -4.85 19.87 -3.30
CA ARG A 291 -5.29 21.27 -3.30
C ARG A 291 -6.79 21.42 -3.12
N ARG A 292 -7.57 20.50 -3.69
CA ARG A 292 -9.04 20.49 -3.55
C ARG A 292 -9.50 19.92 -2.21
N ASN A 293 -8.75 18.97 -1.65
CA ASN A 293 -9.06 18.35 -0.38
C ASN A 293 -7.80 18.03 0.45
N PRO A 294 -7.25 19.04 1.14
CA PRO A 294 -6.00 18.87 1.90
C PRO A 294 -6.16 17.95 3.11
N SER A 295 -7.39 17.70 3.59
CA SER A 295 -7.62 16.81 4.73
C SER A 295 -7.21 15.37 4.44
N ILE A 296 -7.09 14.96 3.17
CA ILE A 296 -6.61 13.63 2.79
C ILE A 296 -5.24 13.31 3.39
N LEU A 297 -4.31 14.29 3.44
CA LEU A 297 -3.00 14.08 4.09
C LEU A 297 -3.16 13.81 5.59
N SER A 298 -4.00 14.61 6.24
CA SER A 298 -4.30 14.43 7.66
C SER A 298 -4.94 13.07 7.93
N LEU A 299 -5.94 12.67 7.14
CA LEU A 299 -6.61 11.38 7.29
C LEU A 299 -5.63 10.22 7.10
N LEU A 300 -4.69 10.32 6.15
CA LEU A 300 -3.70 9.29 5.89
C LEU A 300 -2.68 9.18 7.04
N ILE A 301 -2.27 10.31 7.62
CA ILE A 301 -1.44 10.33 8.84
C ILE A 301 -2.20 9.73 10.03
N ASP A 302 -3.48 10.07 10.20
CA ASP A 302 -4.34 9.49 11.25
C ASP A 302 -4.47 7.97 11.09
N CYS A 303 -4.50 7.46 9.86
CA CYS A 303 -4.50 6.02 9.60
C CYS A 303 -3.15 5.36 9.93
N ALA A 304 -2.04 6.07 9.76
CA ALA A 304 -0.69 5.58 10.05
C ALA A 304 -0.39 5.46 11.55
N ILE A 305 -1.08 6.25 12.39
CA ILE A 305 -1.00 6.18 13.86
C ILE A 305 -2.02 5.22 14.50
N LEU A 306 -2.85 4.52 13.70
CA LEU A 306 -3.82 3.57 14.24
C LEU A 306 -3.10 2.37 14.85
N GLU A 307 -3.32 2.16 16.15
CA GLU A 307 -2.88 0.96 16.85
C GLU A 307 -3.48 -0.30 16.21
N ARG A 308 -2.65 -1.35 16.13
CA ARG A 308 -3.08 -2.66 15.66
C ARG A 308 -4.12 -3.26 16.63
N PRO A 309 -5.30 -3.67 16.14
CA PRO A 309 -6.40 -4.13 16.98
C PRO A 309 -6.16 -5.49 17.61
N SER A 310 -6.74 -5.70 18.80
CA SER A 310 -6.55 -6.93 19.58
C SER A 310 -7.15 -8.19 18.95
N TYR A 311 -8.22 -8.09 18.17
CA TYR A 311 -8.92 -9.23 17.57
C TYR A 311 -8.73 -9.30 16.04
N PHE A 312 -7.85 -8.46 15.50
CA PHE A 312 -7.41 -8.50 14.10
C PHE A 312 -5.91 -8.13 14.02
N PRO A 313 -5.04 -8.85 14.75
CA PRO A 313 -3.60 -8.56 14.81
C PRO A 313 -2.93 -8.59 13.44
N GLU A 314 -3.52 -9.25 12.45
CA GLU A 314 -3.04 -9.27 11.07
C GLU A 314 -3.23 -7.96 10.29
N SER A 315 -3.77 -6.92 10.92
CA SER A 315 -3.99 -5.62 10.29
C SER A 315 -2.72 -4.94 9.78
N GLU A 316 -2.64 -4.68 8.47
CA GLU A 316 -1.55 -3.89 7.87
C GLU A 316 -1.88 -2.40 7.69
N ILE A 317 -2.96 -1.89 8.32
CA ILE A 317 -3.49 -0.55 8.02
C ILE A 317 -2.42 0.54 8.15
N GLY A 318 -1.76 0.65 9.30
CA GLY A 318 -0.79 1.73 9.49
C GLY A 318 0.52 1.53 8.69
N LEU A 319 0.87 0.28 8.35
CA LEU A 319 1.94 -0.01 7.39
C LEU A 319 1.59 0.47 5.98
N SER A 320 0.41 0.10 5.47
CA SER A 320 -0.09 0.55 4.17
C SER A 320 -0.25 2.08 4.13
N ALA A 321 -0.72 2.70 5.21
CA ALA A 321 -0.83 4.16 5.31
C ALA A 321 0.55 4.84 5.29
N SER A 322 1.51 4.33 6.05
CA SER A 322 2.89 4.83 6.06
C SER A 322 3.57 4.67 4.70
N HIS A 323 3.38 3.52 4.05
CA HIS A 323 3.89 3.27 2.71
C HIS A 323 3.26 4.21 1.68
N SER A 324 1.94 4.38 1.72
CA SER A 324 1.20 5.34 0.91
C SER A 324 1.70 6.78 1.09
N LEU A 325 1.95 7.22 2.33
CA LEU A 325 2.54 8.54 2.61
C LEU A 325 3.91 8.65 1.96
N SER A 326 4.81 7.72 2.26
CA SER A 326 6.19 7.73 1.74
C SER A 326 6.23 7.75 0.21
N ARG A 327 5.33 7.00 -0.44
CA ARG A 327 5.24 6.90 -1.90
C ARG A 327 4.62 8.13 -2.56
N LEU A 328 3.65 8.77 -1.92
CA LEU A 328 3.07 10.03 -2.41
C LEU A 328 4.15 11.10 -2.63
N PHE A 329 5.22 11.06 -1.83
CA PHE A 329 6.35 11.98 -1.91
C PHE A 329 7.63 11.35 -2.47
N CYS A 330 7.56 10.17 -3.11
CA CYS A 330 8.78 9.53 -3.59
C CYS A 330 9.37 10.27 -4.79
N TRP A 331 10.70 10.36 -4.81
CA TRP A 331 11.42 10.83 -5.99
C TRP A 331 11.21 9.86 -7.16
N PRO A 332 11.12 10.36 -8.40
CA PRO A 332 11.22 9.51 -9.58
C PRO A 332 12.45 8.62 -9.49
N SER A 333 12.35 7.36 -9.92
CA SER A 333 13.43 6.36 -9.71
C SER A 333 14.77 6.73 -10.36
N TYR A 334 14.73 7.60 -11.36
CA TYR A 334 15.92 8.10 -12.05
C TYR A 334 16.56 9.32 -11.35
N ILE A 335 15.97 9.83 -10.26
CA ILE A 335 16.51 10.91 -9.43
C ILE A 335 17.06 10.32 -8.15
N ILE A 336 18.36 10.52 -7.91
CA ILE A 336 19.01 10.18 -6.65
C ILE A 336 19.22 11.48 -5.87
N PRO A 337 18.56 11.68 -4.71
CA PRO A 337 18.57 12.98 -4.08
C PRO A 337 19.96 13.29 -3.49
N GLY A 338 20.45 14.50 -3.77
CA GLY A 338 21.81 14.95 -3.46
C GLY A 338 22.76 14.92 -4.66
N ILE A 339 22.34 14.39 -5.81
CA ILE A 339 23.15 14.39 -7.04
C ILE A 339 22.71 15.53 -7.96
N PRO A 340 23.61 16.47 -8.31
CA PRO A 340 23.27 17.54 -9.23
C PRO A 340 23.03 16.98 -10.64
N ILE A 341 21.87 17.32 -11.21
CA ILE A 341 21.54 17.04 -12.62
C ILE A 341 21.99 18.24 -13.45
N SER A 342 22.71 17.99 -14.54
CA SER A 342 23.21 19.05 -15.43
C SER A 342 22.08 19.92 -16.00
N THR A 343 22.34 21.22 -16.17
CA THR A 343 21.35 22.21 -16.66
C THR A 343 20.92 22.00 -18.12
N ALA A 344 21.71 21.24 -18.90
CA ALA A 344 21.42 20.99 -20.31
C ALA A 344 20.22 20.04 -20.52
N ASP A 345 20.06 19.07 -19.62
CA ASP A 345 19.03 18.01 -19.76
C ASP A 345 17.76 18.32 -18.94
N THR A 346 17.71 19.42 -18.20
CA THR A 346 16.76 19.64 -17.08
C THR A 346 15.30 19.87 -17.45
N ARG A 347 14.98 20.13 -18.73
CA ARG A 347 13.61 20.58 -19.10
C ARG A 347 12.54 19.55 -18.76
N MET A 348 12.75 18.28 -19.08
CA MET A 348 11.79 17.22 -18.75
C MET A 348 11.69 16.98 -17.23
N PHE A 349 12.83 17.02 -16.52
CA PHE A 349 12.92 16.68 -15.10
C PHE A 349 12.43 17.76 -14.14
N SER A 350 12.52 19.02 -14.60
CA SER A 350 12.07 20.16 -13.80
C SER A 350 10.59 20.05 -13.42
N GLN A 351 9.77 19.35 -14.21
CA GLN A 351 8.34 19.18 -13.93
C GLN A 351 8.09 18.16 -12.82
N ASP A 352 8.70 16.97 -12.90
CA ASP A 352 8.53 15.92 -11.89
C ASP A 352 9.10 16.34 -10.54
N LEU A 353 10.31 16.91 -10.54
CA LEU A 353 10.94 17.43 -9.32
C LEU A 353 10.10 18.53 -8.67
N LYS A 354 9.62 19.50 -9.48
CA LYS A 354 8.73 20.56 -9.01
C LYS A 354 7.41 19.98 -8.48
N GLY A 355 6.91 18.90 -9.08
CA GLY A 355 5.73 18.18 -8.61
C GLY A 355 5.93 17.63 -7.19
N VAL A 356 7.02 16.89 -6.97
CA VAL A 356 7.35 16.36 -5.63
C VAL A 356 7.53 17.48 -4.62
N VAL A 357 8.26 18.55 -4.96
CA VAL A 357 8.42 19.72 -4.07
C VAL A 357 7.09 20.37 -3.72
N GLN A 358 6.17 20.51 -4.69
CA GLN A 358 4.83 21.05 -4.43
C GLN A 358 4.00 20.14 -3.52
N LEU A 359 4.12 18.82 -3.65
CA LEU A 359 3.49 17.88 -2.72
C LEU A 359 4.05 18.05 -1.31
N LEU A 360 5.38 18.14 -1.17
CA LEU A 360 6.03 18.37 0.12
C LEU A 360 5.57 19.69 0.76
N GLN A 361 5.42 20.77 -0.03
CA GLN A 361 4.87 22.04 0.44
C GLN A 361 3.42 21.91 0.96
N LEU A 362 2.60 21.07 0.33
CA LEU A 362 1.24 20.82 0.81
C LEU A 362 1.26 20.09 2.17
N LEU A 363 2.19 19.15 2.36
CA LEU A 363 2.39 18.46 3.63
C LEU A 363 2.87 19.41 4.73
N THR A 364 3.95 20.16 4.48
CA THR A 364 4.53 21.08 5.49
C THR A 364 3.66 22.29 5.79
N SER A 365 2.66 22.58 4.95
CA SER A 365 1.63 23.59 5.23
C SER A 365 0.57 23.14 6.24
N GLN A 366 0.49 21.85 6.56
CA GLN A 366 -0.44 21.34 7.58
C GLN A 366 0.05 21.70 8.98
N GLY A 367 -0.89 21.99 9.89
CA GLY A 367 -0.57 22.18 11.32
C GLY A 367 0.01 20.90 11.93
N ASP A 368 1.02 21.07 12.78
CA ASP A 368 1.65 20.00 13.57
C ASP A 368 2.14 18.80 12.74
N TRP A 369 2.40 19.00 11.44
CA TRP A 369 2.76 17.92 10.52
C TRP A 369 3.98 17.12 10.97
N ALA A 370 4.99 17.79 11.55
CA ALA A 370 6.21 17.16 12.02
C ALA A 370 5.95 16.28 13.25
N GLU A 371 5.13 16.77 14.19
CA GLU A 371 4.75 16.00 15.38
C GLU A 371 3.97 14.76 14.98
N ARG A 372 3.02 14.89 14.06
CA ARG A 372 2.23 13.74 13.62
C ARG A 372 3.04 12.70 12.87
N ILE A 373 4.15 13.07 12.22
CA ILE A 373 5.11 12.11 11.65
C ILE A 373 5.88 11.38 12.77
N LEU A 374 6.23 12.08 13.85
CA LEU A 374 6.85 11.47 15.03
C LEU A 374 5.89 10.54 15.77
N ASP A 375 4.59 10.86 15.82
CA ASP A 375 3.57 9.98 16.39
C ASP A 375 3.49 8.63 15.64
N ILE A 376 3.65 8.64 14.31
CA ILE A 376 3.74 7.39 13.52
C ILE A 376 4.93 6.58 13.99
N TRP A 377 6.10 7.21 14.16
CA TRP A 377 7.29 6.50 14.65
C TRP A 377 7.06 5.91 16.04
N ALA A 378 6.56 6.71 16.99
CA ALA A 378 6.32 6.31 18.37
C ALA A 378 5.34 5.12 18.47
N CYS A 379 4.24 5.16 17.71
CA CYS A 379 3.24 4.08 17.69
C CYS A 379 3.84 2.70 17.35
N TYR A 380 4.91 2.66 16.55
CA TYR A 380 5.56 1.41 16.14
C TYR A 380 6.83 1.09 16.93
N GLU A 381 7.37 2.05 17.69
CA GLU A 381 8.45 1.79 18.64
C GLU A 381 7.92 0.99 19.86
N ASP A 382 6.66 1.23 20.24
CA ASP A 382 5.99 0.56 21.36
C ASP A 382 5.45 -0.86 21.02
N GLU A 383 5.37 -1.24 19.74
CA GLU A 383 4.87 -2.56 19.32
C GLU A 383 6.00 -3.59 19.27
N ASP A 384 6.16 -4.36 20.36
CA ASP A 384 7.11 -5.46 20.45
C ASP A 384 6.47 -6.86 20.20
N GLU A 385 7.32 -7.88 20.14
CA GLU A 385 6.91 -9.28 19.95
C GLU A 385 5.93 -9.74 21.04
N SER A 386 6.10 -9.28 22.28
CA SER A 386 5.23 -9.65 23.40
C SER A 386 3.83 -9.08 23.25
N SER A 387 3.73 -7.81 22.84
CA SER A 387 2.48 -7.13 22.53
C SER A 387 1.74 -7.83 21.40
N LEU A 388 2.44 -8.21 20.33
CA LEU A 388 1.87 -8.99 19.22
C LEU A 388 1.34 -10.35 19.70
N GLU A 389 2.13 -11.08 20.50
CA GLU A 389 1.74 -12.40 21.00
C GLU A 389 0.46 -12.35 21.84
N ILE A 390 0.28 -11.31 22.65
CA ILE A 390 -0.96 -11.07 23.41
C ILE A 390 -2.16 -10.89 22.46
N LYS A 391 -1.99 -10.12 21.37
CA LYS A 391 -3.07 -9.91 20.39
C LYS A 391 -3.40 -11.20 19.63
N PHE A 392 -2.39 -12.00 19.25
CA PHE A 392 -2.62 -13.30 18.62
C PHE A 392 -3.31 -14.30 19.56
N ARG A 393 -2.99 -14.30 20.85
CA ARG A 393 -3.71 -15.12 21.83
C ARG A 393 -5.20 -14.75 21.91
N ARG A 394 -5.52 -13.46 21.90
CA ARG A 394 -6.91 -12.98 21.86
C ARG A 394 -7.63 -13.40 20.57
N LEU A 395 -6.91 -13.52 19.45
CA LEU A 395 -7.45 -14.07 18.23
C LEU A 395 -7.73 -15.58 18.36
N GLU A 396 -6.87 -16.35 19.02
CA GLU A 396 -7.12 -17.77 19.32
C GLU A 396 -8.36 -17.99 20.17
N GLU A 397 -8.59 -17.13 21.16
CA GLU A 397 -9.81 -17.18 21.99
C GLU A 397 -11.08 -16.91 21.17
N LEU A 398 -10.97 -16.13 20.08
CA LEU A 398 -12.09 -15.77 19.23
C LEU A 398 -12.32 -16.75 18.08
N LEU A 399 -11.27 -17.32 17.50
CA LEU A 399 -11.28 -18.16 16.30
C LEU A 399 -10.32 -19.35 16.45
N PRO A 400 -10.53 -20.27 17.41
CA PRO A 400 -9.62 -21.38 17.67
C PRO A 400 -9.44 -22.31 16.46
N GLU A 401 -10.42 -22.40 15.57
CA GLU A 401 -10.40 -23.29 14.40
C GLU A 401 -9.50 -22.75 13.28
N ARG A 402 -9.25 -21.43 13.25
CA ARG A 402 -8.47 -20.75 12.17
C ARG A 402 -7.23 -20.01 12.67
N SER A 403 -7.13 -19.77 13.96
CA SER A 403 -6.08 -18.94 14.56
C SER A 403 -4.68 -19.43 14.22
N GLU A 404 -4.49 -20.73 14.13
CA GLU A 404 -3.19 -21.32 13.82
C GLU A 404 -2.80 -21.14 12.34
N GLU A 405 -3.75 -21.20 11.40
CA GLU A 405 -3.51 -20.86 9.99
C GLU A 405 -3.15 -19.36 9.85
N ILE A 406 -3.94 -18.50 10.49
CA ILE A 406 -3.70 -17.04 10.48
C ILE A 406 -2.37 -16.73 11.15
N ARG A 407 -2.04 -17.36 12.28
CA ARG A 407 -0.75 -17.18 12.95
C ARG A 407 0.39 -17.62 12.05
N ARG A 408 0.35 -18.82 11.47
CA ARG A 408 1.43 -19.33 10.61
C ARG A 408 1.67 -18.45 9.40
N SER A 409 0.60 -17.92 8.79
CA SER A 409 0.70 -17.08 7.60
C SER A 409 1.06 -15.62 7.91
N ALA A 410 0.44 -15.01 8.93
CA ALA A 410 0.55 -13.58 9.21
C ALA A 410 1.64 -13.25 10.23
N PHE A 411 1.83 -14.05 11.29
CA PHE A 411 2.74 -13.72 12.39
C PHE A 411 4.19 -13.54 11.93
N PRO A 412 4.80 -14.44 11.12
CA PRO A 412 6.17 -14.25 10.67
C PRO A 412 6.33 -13.00 9.80
N LYS A 413 5.31 -12.68 8.99
CA LYS A 413 5.30 -11.48 8.13
C LYS A 413 5.24 -10.22 8.99
N ILE A 414 4.32 -10.15 9.95
CA ILE A 414 4.14 -8.98 10.82
C ILE A 414 5.33 -8.81 11.75
N LEU A 415 5.83 -9.90 12.33
CA LEU A 415 7.02 -9.85 13.17
C LEU A 415 8.21 -9.33 12.36
N ARG A 416 8.35 -9.76 11.09
CA ARG A 416 9.34 -9.21 10.16
C ARG A 416 9.11 -7.71 9.96
N ASP A 417 7.88 -7.29 9.69
CA ASP A 417 7.51 -5.90 9.43
C ASP A 417 7.65 -4.97 10.65
N CYS A 418 7.42 -5.44 11.87
CA CYS A 418 7.57 -4.65 13.10
C CYS A 418 9.02 -4.66 13.59
N THR A 419 9.67 -5.83 13.60
CA THR A 419 10.99 -5.98 14.23
C THR A 419 12.13 -5.81 13.26
N SER A 420 12.12 -6.47 12.09
CA SER A 420 13.34 -6.69 11.29
C SER A 420 13.47 -5.84 10.04
N THR A 421 12.39 -5.58 9.32
CA THR A 421 12.35 -4.61 8.22
C THR A 421 11.84 -3.25 8.70
N GLY A 422 11.03 -3.25 9.77
CA GLY A 422 10.48 -2.03 10.35
C GLY A 422 9.72 -1.23 9.31
N GLY A 423 8.81 -1.86 8.56
CA GLY A 423 8.23 -1.29 7.34
C GLY A 423 7.67 0.13 7.51
N CYS A 424 6.94 0.37 8.60
CA CYS A 424 6.41 1.70 8.95
C CYS A 424 7.53 2.70 9.25
N ARG A 425 8.47 2.29 10.11
CA ARG A 425 9.63 3.09 10.52
C ARG A 425 10.54 3.43 9.33
N THR A 426 10.77 2.48 8.43
CA THR A 426 11.45 2.68 7.14
C THR A 426 10.71 3.68 6.26
N ALA A 427 9.38 3.59 6.17
CA ALA A 427 8.57 4.52 5.39
C ALA A 427 8.63 5.96 5.96
N VAL A 428 8.59 6.10 7.30
CA VAL A 428 8.78 7.37 8.02
C VAL A 428 10.18 7.95 7.76
N LEU A 429 11.24 7.14 7.92
CA LEU A 429 12.61 7.57 7.65
C LEU A 429 12.81 7.98 6.18
N ARG A 430 12.16 7.29 5.24
CA ARG A 430 12.16 7.68 3.82
C ARG A 430 11.46 9.02 3.60
N LEU A 431 10.35 9.28 4.29
CA LEU A 431 9.65 10.56 4.25
C LEU A 431 10.52 11.69 4.84
N ILE A 432 11.11 11.49 6.02
CA ILE A 432 12.05 12.43 6.66
C ILE A 432 13.23 12.72 5.73
N SER A 433 13.83 11.68 5.15
CA SER A 433 14.94 11.79 4.19
C SER A 433 14.55 12.59 2.93
N THR A 434 13.31 12.49 2.48
CA THR A 434 12.80 13.25 1.33
C THR A 434 12.53 14.70 1.68
N LEU A 435 11.87 14.96 2.81
CA LEU A 435 11.61 16.30 3.34
C LEU A 435 12.91 17.07 3.56
N THR A 436 13.89 16.43 4.20
CA THR A 436 15.19 17.04 4.49
C THR A 436 15.97 17.37 3.23
N HIS A 437 15.90 16.54 2.18
CA HIS A 437 16.51 16.87 0.90
C HIS A 437 15.92 18.16 0.28
N ALA A 438 14.62 18.38 0.46
CA ALA A 438 13.91 19.53 -0.06
C ALA A 438 13.64 20.62 1.01
N ALA A 439 14.35 20.60 2.15
CA ALA A 439 13.97 21.35 3.35
C ALA A 439 13.74 22.85 3.09
N ASP A 440 14.63 23.49 2.35
CA ASP A 440 14.51 24.92 2.02
C ASP A 440 13.35 25.20 1.05
N GLN A 441 13.08 24.25 0.15
CA GLN A 441 12.06 24.40 -0.89
C GLN A 441 10.65 24.15 -0.34
N CYS A 442 10.50 23.29 0.67
CA CYS A 442 9.24 23.01 1.35
C CYS A 442 9.00 23.87 2.60
N GLY A 443 9.91 24.80 2.93
CA GLY A 443 9.74 25.71 4.06
C GLY A 443 9.91 25.08 5.44
N MET A 444 10.65 23.97 5.50
CA MET A 444 10.94 23.26 6.75
C MET A 444 11.84 24.09 7.66
N LYS A 445 11.49 24.20 8.93
CA LYS A 445 12.19 24.97 9.97
C LYS A 445 13.28 24.14 10.65
N ASN A 446 14.23 24.82 11.29
CA ASN A 446 15.30 24.15 12.06
C ASN A 446 14.75 23.30 13.21
N VAL A 447 13.74 23.80 13.92
CA VAL A 447 13.13 23.07 15.04
C VAL A 447 12.48 21.73 14.61
N GLU A 448 11.97 21.66 13.39
CA GLU A 448 11.42 20.42 12.82
C GLU A 448 12.56 19.44 12.45
N LEU A 449 13.67 19.96 11.89
CA LEU A 449 14.88 19.16 11.63
C LEU A 449 15.48 18.59 12.92
N GLU A 450 15.57 19.44 13.96
CA GLU A 450 16.04 19.08 15.28
C GLU A 450 15.16 18.00 15.92
N SER A 451 13.84 18.09 15.77
CA SER A 451 12.89 17.09 16.28
C SER A 451 13.10 15.72 15.62
N PHE A 452 13.46 15.65 14.33
CA PHE A 452 13.71 14.38 13.65
C PHE A 452 15.08 13.75 13.93
N LEU A 453 16.01 14.45 14.59
CA LEU A 453 17.37 13.94 14.86
C LEU A 453 17.34 12.63 15.65
N HIS A 454 16.52 12.53 16.69
CA HIS A 454 16.52 11.36 17.57
C HIS A 454 16.04 10.10 16.85
N VAL A 455 14.98 10.19 16.06
CA VAL A 455 14.46 9.10 15.22
C VAL A 455 15.52 8.63 14.22
N ALA A 456 16.09 9.56 13.46
CA ALA A 456 17.10 9.23 12.46
C ALA A 456 18.36 8.64 13.10
N TYR A 457 18.80 9.19 14.23
CA TYR A 457 19.95 8.69 14.98
C TYR A 457 19.72 7.31 15.57
N ASN A 458 18.55 7.05 16.18
CA ASN A 458 18.22 5.73 16.70
C ASN A 458 18.20 4.68 15.58
N ALA A 459 17.67 5.02 14.41
CA ALA A 459 17.71 4.16 13.24
C ALA A 459 19.14 3.80 12.77
N THR A 460 20.15 4.64 13.04
CA THR A 460 21.56 4.34 12.69
C THR A 460 22.23 3.31 13.60
N LYS A 461 21.70 3.09 14.80
CA LYS A 461 22.31 2.19 15.80
C LYS A 461 22.03 0.72 15.55
N TRP A 462 21.06 0.40 14.69
CA TRP A 462 20.65 -0.98 14.46
C TRP A 462 21.78 -1.75 13.75
N PRO A 463 22.18 -2.91 14.28
CA PRO A 463 23.15 -3.77 13.62
C PRO A 463 22.60 -4.23 12.27
N LYS A 464 23.49 -4.56 11.32
CA LYS A 464 23.06 -5.24 10.08
C LYS A 464 22.36 -6.52 10.51
N ARG A 465 21.08 -6.66 10.21
CA ARG A 465 20.39 -7.93 10.42
C ARG A 465 20.83 -8.85 9.29
N VAL A 466 21.49 -9.94 9.65
CA VAL A 466 21.74 -11.04 8.74
C VAL A 466 20.42 -11.77 8.60
N TYR A 467 19.82 -11.70 7.42
CA TYR A 467 18.64 -12.50 7.13
C TYR A 467 19.14 -13.92 6.82
N ASP A 468 18.87 -14.87 7.72
CA ASP A 468 19.33 -16.26 7.63
C ASP A 468 18.54 -17.09 6.57
N GLY A 469 17.88 -16.44 5.59
CA GLY A 469 16.97 -17.09 4.65
C GLY A 469 17.28 -16.81 3.18
N GLU A 470 16.93 -17.78 2.32
CA GLU A 470 17.04 -17.75 0.86
C GLU A 470 16.17 -16.68 0.17
N ASP A 471 15.33 -15.96 0.92
CA ASP A 471 14.50 -14.88 0.40
C ASP A 471 15.33 -13.62 0.15
N ILE A 472 15.46 -13.26 -1.13
CA ILE A 472 16.02 -11.97 -1.56
C ILE A 472 15.06 -10.88 -1.09
N SER A 473 15.31 -10.32 0.09
CA SER A 473 14.53 -9.18 0.57
C SER A 473 14.97 -7.93 -0.21
N ILE A 474 14.23 -7.57 -1.26
CA ILE A 474 14.39 -6.30 -2.03
C ILE A 474 13.87 -5.11 -1.20
N THR A 475 13.78 -5.25 0.11
CA THR A 475 13.22 -4.24 1.01
C THR A 475 14.31 -3.28 1.44
N VAL A 476 14.00 -1.98 1.39
CA VAL A 476 14.77 -0.97 2.12
C VAL A 476 14.66 -1.28 3.61
N THR A 477 15.76 -1.20 4.34
CA THR A 477 15.80 -1.45 5.78
C THR A 477 16.23 -0.19 6.54
N GLU A 478 15.82 -0.12 7.81
CA GLU A 478 16.13 0.99 8.73
C GLU A 478 17.62 1.29 8.84
N ASP A 479 18.46 0.24 8.86
CA ASP A 479 19.91 0.35 9.02
C ASP A 479 20.60 1.10 7.86
N THR A 480 19.88 1.31 6.76
CA THR A 480 20.35 2.04 5.58
C THR A 480 19.64 3.38 5.42
N ILE A 481 18.31 3.42 5.58
CA ILE A 481 17.57 4.68 5.44
C ILE A 481 17.75 5.62 6.63
N GLY A 482 18.00 5.08 7.83
CA GLY A 482 18.34 5.84 9.03
C GLY A 482 19.59 6.70 8.85
N PRO A 483 20.75 6.12 8.46
CA PRO A 483 21.94 6.89 8.13
C PRO A 483 21.73 7.94 7.03
N ILE A 484 20.93 7.64 6.00
CA ILE A 484 20.61 8.60 4.94
C ILE A 484 19.85 9.80 5.55
N ALA A 485 18.80 9.53 6.34
CA ALA A 485 18.02 10.57 6.99
C ALA A 485 18.89 11.41 7.94
N LEU A 486 19.71 10.78 8.78
CA LEU A 486 20.58 11.47 9.73
C LEU A 486 21.59 12.37 9.01
N MET A 487 22.33 11.84 8.02
CA MET A 487 23.32 12.62 7.30
C MET A 487 22.70 13.78 6.53
N ARG A 488 21.48 13.63 6.02
CA ARG A 488 20.74 14.74 5.39
C ARG A 488 20.33 15.81 6.39
N ILE A 489 19.76 15.43 7.53
CA ILE A 489 19.41 16.40 8.58
C ILE A 489 20.66 17.20 8.98
N LEU A 490 21.78 16.52 9.27
CA LEU A 490 23.03 17.16 9.63
C LEU A 490 23.56 18.08 8.50
N ALA A 491 23.46 17.65 7.24
CA ALA A 491 23.88 18.46 6.09
C ALA A 491 23.06 19.74 5.95
N VAL A 492 21.75 19.70 6.20
CA VAL A 492 20.88 20.89 6.16
C VAL A 492 21.15 21.81 7.35
N LEU A 493 21.31 21.24 8.55
CA LEU A 493 21.68 22.02 9.75
C LEU A 493 23.03 22.72 9.58
N ALA A 494 24.01 22.06 8.94
CA ALA A 494 25.29 22.66 8.59
C ALA A 494 25.12 23.76 7.52
N HIS A 495 24.35 23.49 6.46
CA HIS A 495 24.07 24.48 5.40
C HIS A 495 23.49 25.79 5.96
N ARG A 496 22.61 25.66 6.96
CA ARG A 496 21.97 26.78 7.65
C ARG A 496 22.79 27.37 8.80
N ASN A 497 24.07 26.99 8.93
CA ASN A 497 24.96 27.41 10.03
C ASN A 497 24.34 27.19 11.43
N THR A 498 23.51 26.16 11.58
CA THR A 498 22.78 25.87 12.82
C THR A 498 23.49 24.78 13.63
N LEU A 499 24.15 23.83 12.96
CA LEU A 499 24.79 22.67 13.59
C LEU A 499 25.76 23.05 14.73
N ASP A 500 26.68 23.97 14.48
CA ASP A 500 27.67 24.39 15.49
C ASP A 500 27.04 25.13 16.67
N ASN A 501 25.93 25.83 16.41
CA ASN A 501 25.21 26.59 17.43
C ASN A 501 24.42 25.69 18.38
N LEU A 502 24.03 24.47 17.96
CA LEU A 502 23.25 23.55 18.80
C LEU A 502 23.99 23.15 20.08
N GLN A 503 25.32 23.00 20.02
CA GLN A 503 26.15 22.71 21.19
C GLN A 503 26.22 23.89 22.18
N LEU A 504 25.97 25.11 21.70
CA LEU A 504 26.09 26.34 22.48
C LEU A 504 24.74 26.78 23.09
N LEU A 505 23.63 26.17 22.66
CA LEU A 505 22.31 26.47 23.22
C LEU A 505 22.26 26.13 24.71
N GLN A 506 21.57 26.98 25.49
CA GLN A 506 21.35 26.77 26.92
C GLN A 506 19.94 26.27 27.25
N LYS A 507 19.03 26.31 26.26
CA LYS A 507 17.62 25.94 26.39
C LYS A 507 17.14 25.30 25.09
N ALA A 508 16.12 24.46 25.22
CA ALA A 508 15.41 23.89 24.09
C ALA A 508 14.88 24.99 23.14
N PRO A 509 15.04 24.84 21.82
CA PRO A 509 14.40 25.70 20.83
C PRO A 509 12.87 25.72 20.99
N SER A 510 12.26 26.89 20.78
CA SER A 510 10.80 27.04 20.87
C SER A 510 10.11 26.24 19.76
N GLY A 511 9.15 25.39 20.14
CA GLY A 511 8.41 24.53 19.22
C GLY A 511 9.06 23.17 18.96
N LEU A 512 10.06 22.79 19.77
CA LEU A 512 10.62 21.45 19.73
C LEU A 512 9.55 20.42 20.10
N SER A 513 9.53 19.28 19.39
CA SER A 513 8.63 18.17 19.70
C SER A 513 8.77 17.76 21.17
N PRO A 514 7.66 17.51 21.90
CA PRO A 514 7.70 16.97 23.26
C PRO A 514 8.38 15.60 23.34
N SER A 515 8.44 14.84 22.24
CA SER A 515 9.15 13.56 22.15
C SER A 515 10.68 13.72 22.06
N THR A 516 11.17 14.93 21.78
CA THR A 516 12.60 15.21 21.58
C THR A 516 13.15 16.05 22.72
N SER A 517 14.13 15.53 23.46
CA SER A 517 14.81 16.29 24.51
C SER A 517 15.94 17.15 23.96
N PHE A 518 16.21 18.27 24.63
CA PHE A 518 17.31 19.16 24.27
C PHE A 518 18.68 18.48 24.44
N GLU A 519 18.82 17.67 25.50
CA GLU A 519 20.01 16.87 25.78
C GLU A 519 20.28 15.85 24.68
N GLN A 520 19.24 15.24 24.12
CA GLN A 520 19.37 14.34 22.97
C GLN A 520 19.92 15.07 21.75
N ILE A 521 19.43 16.27 21.44
CA ILE A 521 19.94 17.08 20.32
C ILE A 521 21.42 17.39 20.52
N GLN A 522 21.79 17.85 21.71
CA GLN A 522 23.20 18.15 22.05
C GLN A 522 24.06 16.87 21.96
N GLN A 523 23.59 15.74 22.46
CA GLN A 523 24.32 14.48 22.37
C GLN A 523 24.54 14.07 20.91
N ILE A 524 23.49 14.09 20.08
CA ILE A 524 23.53 13.62 18.69
C ILE A 524 24.43 14.52 17.83
N THR A 525 24.37 15.83 18.06
CA THR A 525 25.15 16.82 17.31
C THR A 525 26.55 17.06 17.86
N HIS A 526 26.96 16.35 18.93
CA HIS A 526 28.31 16.44 19.45
C HIS A 526 29.33 15.97 18.40
N PRO A 527 30.46 16.67 18.18
CA PRO A 527 31.41 16.34 17.12
C PRO A 527 31.88 14.88 17.11
N GLU A 528 32.17 14.30 18.28
CA GLU A 528 32.57 12.88 18.37
C GLU A 528 31.47 11.90 17.94
N VAL A 529 30.20 12.23 18.20
CA VAL A 529 29.06 11.40 17.80
C VAL A 529 28.85 11.53 16.29
N VAL A 530 28.98 12.73 15.73
CA VAL A 530 28.95 12.98 14.29
C VAL A 530 30.05 12.20 13.57
N ARG A 531 31.30 12.23 14.05
CA ARG A 531 32.41 11.44 13.47
C ARG A 531 32.09 9.94 13.45
N ARG A 532 31.52 9.41 14.53
CA ARG A 532 31.10 8.01 14.61
C ARG A 532 29.98 7.70 13.60
N ALA A 533 28.98 8.58 13.49
CA ALA A 533 27.88 8.42 12.54
C ALA A 533 28.37 8.41 11.08
N ILE A 534 29.36 9.25 10.74
CA ILE A 534 30.01 9.23 9.41
C ILE A 534 30.69 7.88 9.16
N GLY A 535 31.48 7.39 10.13
CA GLY A 535 32.17 6.10 10.01
C GLY A 535 31.20 4.93 9.80
N ILE A 536 30.11 4.89 10.57
CA ILE A 536 29.03 3.89 10.38
C ILE A 536 28.43 4.02 8.98
N SER A 537 28.10 5.25 8.56
CA SER A 537 27.48 5.52 7.25
C SER A 537 28.36 5.08 6.09
N LEU A 538 29.66 5.35 6.12
CA LEU A 538 30.62 4.87 5.11
C LEU A 538 30.69 3.35 5.06
N GLY A 539 30.69 2.68 6.23
CA GLY A 539 30.59 1.23 6.32
C GLY A 539 29.34 0.71 5.59
N ARG A 540 28.18 1.34 5.82
CA ARG A 540 26.92 0.98 5.16
C ARG A 540 26.93 1.20 3.65
N VAL A 541 27.56 2.28 3.16
CA VAL A 541 27.75 2.49 1.71
C VAL A 541 28.54 1.33 1.10
N GLN A 542 29.61 0.90 1.75
CA GLN A 542 30.46 -0.20 1.28
C GLN A 542 29.74 -1.54 1.32
N GLU A 543 29.00 -1.82 2.39
CA GLU A 543 28.14 -3.01 2.53
C GLU A 543 27.13 -3.08 1.40
N ARG A 544 26.39 -2.01 1.13
CA ARG A 544 25.39 -1.98 0.05
C ARG A 544 26.00 -2.11 -1.33
N CYS A 545 27.19 -1.54 -1.55
CA CYS A 545 27.96 -1.80 -2.77
C CYS A 545 28.35 -3.27 -2.91
N ASN A 546 28.62 -3.97 -1.81
CA ASN A 546 28.97 -5.39 -1.85
C ASN A 546 27.73 -6.27 -2.06
N ASP A 547 26.62 -5.97 -1.38
CA ASP A 547 25.33 -6.64 -1.57
C ASP A 547 24.90 -6.55 -3.06
N GLY A 548 24.97 -5.35 -3.65
CA GLY A 548 24.69 -5.15 -5.07
C GLY A 548 25.61 -5.93 -6.01
N LYS A 549 26.88 -6.18 -5.63
CA LYS A 549 27.78 -7.03 -6.43
C LYS A 549 27.37 -8.50 -6.35
N SER A 550 27.02 -8.96 -5.16
CA SER A 550 26.55 -10.33 -4.92
C SER A 550 25.28 -10.62 -5.71
N TYR A 551 24.33 -9.68 -5.74
CA TYR A 551 23.10 -9.82 -6.53
C TYR A 551 23.39 -9.87 -8.04
N LEU A 552 24.24 -8.97 -8.58
CA LEU A 552 24.59 -8.98 -10.01
C LEU A 552 25.37 -10.23 -10.48
N ALA A 553 25.91 -11.03 -9.55
CA ALA A 553 26.57 -12.30 -9.87
C ALA A 553 25.56 -13.37 -10.29
N VAL A 554 24.29 -13.23 -9.89
CA VAL A 554 23.18 -14.08 -10.30
C VAL A 554 22.51 -13.43 -11.50
N ASN A 555 22.49 -14.12 -12.64
CA ASN A 555 21.89 -13.61 -13.88
C ASN A 555 20.36 -13.79 -13.86
N ASP A 556 19.68 -13.01 -13.01
CA ASP A 556 18.25 -13.04 -12.80
C ASP A 556 17.68 -11.61 -12.69
N MET A 557 16.46 -11.39 -13.21
CA MET A 557 15.86 -10.05 -13.27
C MET A 557 15.53 -9.49 -11.88
N ILE A 558 15.11 -10.34 -10.94
CA ILE A 558 14.79 -9.95 -9.57
C ILE A 558 16.10 -9.55 -8.86
N GLN A 559 17.19 -10.28 -9.13
CA GLN A 559 18.52 -9.98 -8.62
C GLN A 559 19.10 -8.69 -9.21
N ASP A 560 18.93 -8.44 -10.51
CA ASP A 560 19.31 -7.15 -11.12
C ASP A 560 18.54 -5.98 -10.46
N LEU A 561 17.25 -6.15 -10.15
CA LEU A 561 16.46 -5.15 -9.42
C LEU A 561 16.98 -4.93 -7.99
N ALA A 562 17.29 -6.02 -7.27
CA ALA A 562 17.88 -5.96 -5.92
C ALA A 562 19.24 -5.24 -5.94
N ALA A 563 20.06 -5.49 -6.96
CA ALA A 563 21.30 -4.78 -7.18
C ALA A 563 21.08 -3.28 -7.44
N CYS A 564 20.14 -2.93 -8.33
CA CYS A 564 19.80 -1.54 -8.61
C CYS A 564 19.43 -0.79 -7.34
N LEU A 565 18.56 -1.36 -6.52
CA LEU A 565 18.14 -0.76 -5.25
C LEU A 565 19.35 -0.59 -4.31
N SER A 566 20.18 -1.62 -4.17
CA SER A 566 21.33 -1.60 -3.27
C SER A 566 22.35 -0.52 -3.64
N TYR A 567 22.71 -0.41 -4.93
CA TYR A 567 23.61 0.65 -5.40
C TYR A 567 22.99 2.05 -5.31
N THR A 568 21.68 2.18 -5.54
CA THR A 568 20.98 3.46 -5.44
C THR A 568 20.99 3.97 -4.00
N LEU A 569 20.71 3.10 -3.02
CA LEU A 569 20.80 3.46 -1.60
C LEU A 569 22.23 3.80 -1.18
N ALA A 570 23.23 3.06 -1.67
CA ALA A 570 24.64 3.36 -1.42
C ALA A 570 25.03 4.74 -1.97
N ALA A 571 24.60 5.06 -3.19
CA ALA A 571 24.82 6.36 -3.81
C ALA A 571 24.11 7.48 -3.05
N GLU A 572 22.85 7.26 -2.65
CA GLU A 572 22.08 8.23 -1.88
C GLU A 572 22.74 8.59 -0.54
N LEU A 573 23.22 7.58 0.19
CA LEU A 573 23.94 7.78 1.46
C LEU A 573 25.29 8.48 1.23
N ALA A 574 26.07 8.05 0.24
CA ALA A 574 27.35 8.68 -0.08
C ALA A 574 27.17 10.15 -0.50
N ALA A 575 26.11 10.47 -1.23
CA ALA A 575 25.75 11.83 -1.59
C ALA A 575 25.44 12.69 -0.36
N ALA A 576 24.70 12.15 0.61
CA ALA A 576 24.41 12.86 1.86
C ALA A 576 25.69 13.15 2.67
N ILE A 577 26.64 12.22 2.70
CA ILE A 577 27.94 12.42 3.36
C ILE A 577 28.77 13.50 2.65
N VAL A 578 28.84 13.47 1.31
CA VAL A 578 29.54 14.49 0.52
C VAL A 578 28.92 15.88 0.71
N ALA A 579 27.59 15.96 0.73
CA ALA A 579 26.89 17.22 0.99
C ALA A 579 27.16 17.75 2.40
N PHE A 580 27.20 16.87 3.41
CA PHE A 580 27.54 17.22 4.78
C PHE A 580 28.95 17.81 4.88
N ASP A 581 29.95 17.17 4.27
CA ASP A 581 31.33 17.68 4.26
C ASP A 581 31.44 19.06 3.61
N ALA A 582 30.80 19.23 2.45
CA ALA A 582 30.77 20.50 1.73
C ALA A 582 30.12 21.61 2.56
N ASN A 583 29.00 21.32 3.21
CA ASN A 583 28.25 22.29 4.02
C ASN A 583 28.91 22.63 5.36
N THR A 584 29.84 21.80 5.84
CA THR A 584 30.66 22.09 7.02
C THR A 584 32.00 22.74 6.67
N GLY A 585 32.22 23.09 5.39
CA GLY A 585 33.49 23.66 4.93
C GLY A 585 34.69 22.72 5.10
N GLY A 586 34.45 21.41 5.09
CA GLY A 586 35.49 20.40 5.27
C GLY A 586 35.92 20.15 6.72
N ALA A 587 35.14 20.60 7.72
CA ALA A 587 35.43 20.33 9.14
C ALA A 587 35.54 18.83 9.46
N TYR A 588 34.93 17.99 8.62
CA TYR A 588 34.93 16.52 8.73
C TYR A 588 35.62 15.83 7.54
N ALA A 589 36.47 16.54 6.78
CA ALA A 589 37.07 16.03 5.54
C ALA A 589 37.90 14.75 5.73
N LYS A 590 38.47 14.57 6.93
CA LYS A 590 39.22 13.36 7.29
C LYS A 590 38.30 12.17 7.45
N GLU A 591 37.18 12.35 8.14
CA GLU A 591 36.21 11.29 8.41
C GLU A 591 35.37 10.95 7.18
N THR A 592 35.14 11.90 6.27
CA THR A 592 34.38 11.70 5.03
C THR A 592 35.24 11.22 3.86
N GLN A 593 36.55 11.05 4.06
CA GLN A 593 37.48 10.62 3.02
C GLN A 593 37.00 9.33 2.32
N GLY A 594 36.87 9.38 1.00
CA GLY A 594 36.44 8.25 0.17
C GLY A 594 34.93 8.18 -0.08
N ALA A 595 34.12 9.03 0.56
CA ALA A 595 32.68 9.11 0.29
C ALA A 595 32.40 9.40 -1.19
N ARG A 596 33.16 10.33 -1.79
CA ARG A 596 32.95 10.77 -3.18
C ARG A 596 33.35 9.67 -4.18
N LYS A 597 34.44 8.96 -3.92
CA LYS A 597 34.82 7.74 -4.66
C LYS A 597 33.74 6.66 -4.60
N LEU A 598 33.22 6.38 -3.39
CA LEU A 598 32.17 5.39 -3.22
C LEU A 598 30.89 5.81 -3.96
N LEU A 599 30.55 7.10 -3.94
CA LEU A 599 29.45 7.66 -4.70
C LEU A 599 29.58 7.38 -6.21
N VAL A 600 30.75 7.67 -6.81
CA VAL A 600 31.01 7.42 -8.24
C VAL A 600 30.90 5.94 -8.59
N ILE A 601 31.40 5.06 -7.72
CA ILE A 601 31.34 3.61 -7.92
C ILE A 601 29.89 3.12 -7.83
N ALA A 602 29.16 3.54 -6.80
CA ALA A 602 27.77 3.16 -6.58
C ALA A 602 26.87 3.60 -7.75
N LEU A 603 26.95 4.87 -8.16
CA LEU A 603 26.20 5.40 -9.30
C LEU A 603 26.54 4.68 -10.61
N GLY A 604 27.82 4.43 -10.87
CA GLY A 604 28.25 3.68 -12.05
C GLY A 604 27.70 2.25 -12.08
N ASN A 605 27.68 1.57 -10.94
CA ASN A 605 27.17 0.21 -10.84
C ASN A 605 25.63 0.16 -10.88
N ALA A 606 24.94 1.14 -10.29
CA ALA A 606 23.51 1.31 -10.48
C ALA A 606 23.17 1.48 -11.96
N ALA A 607 23.93 2.30 -12.69
CA ALA A 607 23.74 2.49 -14.12
C ALA A 607 23.90 1.19 -14.92
N GLU A 608 24.89 0.36 -14.58
CA GLU A 608 25.06 -0.97 -15.20
C GLU A 608 23.85 -1.87 -14.98
N ALA A 609 23.37 -1.94 -13.74
CA ALA A 609 22.24 -2.78 -13.38
C ALA A 609 20.98 -2.32 -14.11
N TRP A 610 20.74 -1.00 -14.20
CA TRP A 610 19.65 -0.44 -14.99
C TRP A 610 19.76 -0.70 -16.49
N LEU A 611 20.98 -0.71 -17.06
CA LEU A 611 21.19 -1.09 -18.46
C LEU A 611 20.78 -2.54 -18.73
N ARG A 612 21.09 -3.47 -17.83
CA ARG A 612 20.66 -4.88 -17.95
C ARG A 612 19.14 -5.02 -17.97
N MET A 613 18.46 -4.24 -17.14
CA MET A 613 17.01 -4.16 -17.07
C MET A 613 16.36 -3.34 -18.20
N ARG A 614 17.15 -2.82 -19.15
CA ARG A 614 16.69 -1.94 -20.25
C ARG A 614 15.97 -0.67 -19.75
N ARG A 615 16.30 -0.21 -18.55
CA ARG A 615 15.81 1.05 -17.98
C ARG A 615 16.75 2.18 -18.34
N TRP A 616 16.73 2.55 -19.62
CA TRP A 616 17.70 3.48 -20.22
C TRP A 616 17.73 4.85 -19.55
N GLN A 617 16.56 5.34 -19.09
CA GLN A 617 16.45 6.62 -18.40
C GLN A 617 17.20 6.58 -17.06
N ASP A 618 16.86 5.62 -16.20
CA ASP A 618 17.50 5.44 -14.89
C ASP A 618 19.01 5.20 -15.04
N ALA A 619 19.42 4.40 -16.03
CA ALA A 619 20.82 4.15 -16.36
C ALA A 619 21.57 5.43 -16.75
N TYR A 620 20.97 6.25 -17.63
CA TYR A 620 21.55 7.50 -18.09
C TYR A 620 21.83 8.45 -16.93
N PHE A 621 20.85 8.69 -16.05
CA PHE A 621 21.01 9.62 -14.93
C PHE A 621 21.99 9.13 -13.88
N CYS A 622 22.00 7.82 -13.58
CA CYS A 622 23.01 7.25 -12.70
C CYS A 622 24.42 7.42 -13.29
N ALA A 623 24.59 7.13 -14.59
CA ALA A 623 25.90 7.25 -15.24
C ALA A 623 26.38 8.70 -15.34
N LEU A 624 25.47 9.63 -15.66
CA LEU A 624 25.77 11.06 -15.74
C LEU A 624 26.16 11.62 -14.37
N GLY A 625 25.38 11.28 -13.33
CA GLY A 625 25.71 11.62 -11.95
C GLY A 625 27.09 11.08 -11.54
N ALA A 626 27.44 9.86 -11.98
CA ALA A 626 28.74 9.28 -11.69
C ALA A 626 29.90 10.03 -12.38
N VAL A 627 29.70 10.51 -13.61
CA VAL A 627 30.69 11.32 -14.33
C VAL A 627 30.85 12.68 -13.64
N ASN A 628 29.75 13.38 -13.34
CA ASN A 628 29.78 14.68 -12.67
C ASN A 628 30.44 14.60 -11.29
N ALA A 629 30.09 13.58 -10.49
CA ALA A 629 30.68 13.39 -9.17
C ALA A 629 32.20 13.14 -9.26
N ALA A 630 32.68 12.54 -10.34
CA ALA A 630 34.11 12.26 -10.55
C ALA A 630 34.94 13.50 -10.90
N GLU A 631 34.33 14.57 -11.44
CA GLU A 631 35.06 15.77 -11.86
C GLU A 631 35.67 16.56 -10.70
N CYS A 632 35.11 16.46 -9.49
CA CYS A 632 35.63 17.13 -8.30
C CYS A 632 36.13 16.16 -7.23
N ILE A 633 36.58 14.96 -7.62
CA ILE A 633 37.24 14.05 -6.68
C ILE A 633 38.69 14.49 -6.45
N PRO A 634 39.13 14.67 -5.19
CA PRO A 634 40.54 14.88 -4.88
C PRO A 634 41.39 13.66 -5.26
N ASP A 635 42.60 13.90 -5.79
CA ASP A 635 43.55 12.82 -6.15
C ASP A 635 43.84 11.88 -4.95
N SER A 636 43.76 12.41 -3.73
CA SER A 636 43.94 11.66 -2.48
C SER A 636 42.92 10.54 -2.25
N GLU A 637 41.77 10.55 -2.94
CA GLU A 637 40.81 9.43 -2.89
C GLU A 637 41.19 8.28 -3.84
N GLY A 638 42.07 8.53 -4.81
CA GLY A 638 42.59 7.51 -5.73
C GLY A 638 41.48 6.83 -6.54
N LEU A 639 40.63 7.61 -7.21
CA LEU A 639 39.66 7.07 -8.16
C LEU A 639 40.38 6.62 -9.44
N ASN A 640 40.19 5.36 -9.83
CA ASN A 640 40.79 4.83 -11.04
C ASN A 640 40.16 5.46 -12.30
N ALA A 641 40.98 6.06 -13.17
CA ALA A 641 40.54 6.67 -14.43
C ALA A 641 39.73 5.73 -15.34
N ALA A 642 39.97 4.42 -15.27
CA ALA A 642 39.19 3.41 -15.99
C ALA A 642 37.71 3.37 -15.56
N ILE A 643 37.41 3.69 -14.29
CA ILE A 643 36.03 3.77 -13.78
C ILE A 643 35.31 4.96 -14.45
N VAL A 644 35.98 6.12 -14.53
CA VAL A 644 35.44 7.31 -15.21
C VAL A 644 35.17 7.02 -16.69
N ALA A 645 36.13 6.40 -17.38
CA ALA A 645 35.96 5.99 -18.77
C ALA A 645 34.81 4.98 -18.96
N LYS A 646 34.62 4.05 -18.01
CA LYS A 646 33.49 3.12 -18.01
C LYS A 646 32.15 3.86 -17.86
N ASN A 647 32.06 4.80 -16.92
CA ASN A 647 30.84 5.58 -16.70
C ASN A 647 30.48 6.46 -17.91
N LYS A 648 31.48 7.09 -18.55
CA LYS A 648 31.25 7.83 -19.82
C LYS A 648 30.66 6.94 -20.91
N ARG A 649 31.18 5.71 -21.09
CA ARG A 649 30.59 4.75 -22.05
C ARG A 649 29.14 4.38 -21.70
N ARG A 650 28.81 4.26 -20.42
CA ARG A 650 27.44 3.98 -19.97
C ARG A 650 26.49 5.13 -20.28
N VAL A 651 26.94 6.40 -20.12
CA VAL A 651 26.18 7.59 -20.52
C VAL A 651 25.83 7.52 -22.01
N GLU A 652 26.85 7.34 -22.88
CA GLU A 652 26.64 7.29 -24.33
C GLU A 652 25.73 6.12 -24.75
N THR A 653 25.92 4.95 -24.14
CA THR A 653 25.07 3.78 -24.38
C THR A 653 23.62 4.06 -24.01
N ALA A 654 23.36 4.53 -22.79
CA ALA A 654 22.01 4.81 -22.32
C ALA A 654 21.33 5.92 -23.14
N LYS A 655 22.08 6.97 -23.50
CA LYS A 655 21.62 8.08 -24.34
C LYS A 655 21.22 7.61 -25.74
N THR A 656 22.06 6.80 -26.38
CA THR A 656 21.79 6.26 -27.72
C THR A 656 20.47 5.47 -27.72
N TRP A 657 20.22 4.67 -26.68
CA TRP A 657 18.96 3.92 -26.54
C TRP A 657 17.75 4.79 -26.23
N LEU A 658 17.91 5.86 -25.45
CA LEU A 658 16.84 6.83 -25.21
C LEU A 658 16.42 7.53 -26.50
N GLU A 659 17.40 8.02 -27.28
CA GLU A 659 17.16 8.73 -28.54
C GLU A 659 16.61 7.81 -29.64
N SER A 660 16.92 6.51 -29.61
CA SER A 660 16.41 5.54 -30.59
C SER A 660 15.00 5.03 -30.30
N ASN A 661 14.52 5.16 -29.05
CA ASN A 661 13.20 4.67 -28.62
C ASN A 661 12.20 5.79 -28.27
N SER A 662 12.64 7.05 -28.28
CA SER A 662 11.79 8.25 -28.18
C SER A 662 11.18 8.59 -29.53
#